data_AF-A0A674N572-F1
#
_entry.id   AF-A0A674N572-F1
#
_cell.length_a   1.000
_cell.length_b   1.000
_cell.length_c   1.000
_cell.angle_alpha   90.00
_cell.angle_beta   90.00
_cell.angle_gamma   90.00
#
_symmetry.space_group_name_H-M   'P 1'
#
loop_
_entity.id
_entity.type
_entity.pdbx_description
1 polymer ?
#
loop_
_entity_poly.entity_id
_entity_poly.type
_entity_poly.pdbx_seq_one_letter_code
_entity_poly.pdbx_strand_id
1 'polypeptide(L)'
;MPEKAGQVVEEDVETFAFQAEIAQLMSLIINTFYSNKEIFLRELISNSSDALDKIRYESLTDPTRLESCKELKIEIRPDLHARTLTLIDTGIGMTKADLINNLGTIAKSGTKAFMEALQAGADISMIGQFGVGFYSAYLVAEKVTVITKHNDDEQYVWESAAGGSFTVKPDTGESIGRGTKVILHLKEDQTEYCEEKRVKEVVKKHSQFIGYPITLFVKGEKVEEVEKEAAEPTDKPKIEDVGSDEDEDTKDGKNKRKKKVKEKYMDVQELNKTKPIWTRNPDDISNEEYGEFYKSLTNDWEDHLAVKHFSVEGQLEFRALLFVPRRAPFDLFENKKKKNNIKLYVRRVFIMDNCDELIPEYLNFIRGVVDSEDLPLNISREMLQQSKILKVIRKNLVKKCMELFTELAEDKDNYKKYYEHFSKNMKLGIHEDSQNRKKLSDLLRYYTSASGDEMVSLKEYVSRMKDNQKHIYYITGETKDQVANSAFVERLRKAGLEVIYMIEPIDEYCVQQLKEYDGKNLVSVTKEGLELPEDEEEKKKLEELKNKFENLCKIMKDILDKKIEKVTVSNRLVASPCCIVTSTYGWTANMERIMKSQALRDTATMGYMTAKKHLEINPLHPIIETLREKAEADKNDKAVKDLVILLYETALLSSGFTLEDPQTHANRIYRMIKLGLGIDDDDSAVEDLIQPADEEMPVLEGDDDTSRMEEVD
;
A
#
# COMPACT_ATOMS: atom_id res chain seq x y z
N MET A 1 -66.97 3.97 58.16
CA MET A 1 -65.52 4.20 58.28
C MET A 1 -64.92 3.96 56.90
N PRO A 2 -64.19 4.91 56.29
CA PRO A 2 -63.32 4.62 55.16
C PRO A 2 -61.99 4.02 55.67
N GLU A 3 -61.40 3.13 54.91
CA GLU A 3 -60.06 2.61 55.19
C GLU A 3 -58.99 3.68 54.92
N LYS A 4 -57.92 3.69 55.72
CA LYS A 4 -56.75 4.52 55.40
C LYS A 4 -56.02 3.89 54.23
N ALA A 5 -55.83 4.65 53.16
CA ALA A 5 -54.86 4.30 52.13
C ALA A 5 -53.48 4.07 52.77
N GLY A 6 -52.77 3.03 52.33
CA GLY A 6 -51.44 2.74 52.84
C GLY A 6 -50.48 3.89 52.56
N GLN A 7 -49.82 4.40 53.59
CA GLN A 7 -48.62 5.20 53.38
C GLN A 7 -47.56 4.27 52.79
N VAL A 8 -47.18 4.53 51.54
CA VAL A 8 -45.90 4.06 51.04
C VAL A 8 -44.84 4.73 51.92
N VAL A 9 -44.05 3.92 52.61
CA VAL A 9 -42.86 4.40 53.30
C VAL A 9 -41.82 4.62 52.22
N GLU A 10 -41.48 5.88 51.94
CA GLU A 10 -40.23 6.18 51.25
C GLU A 10 -39.10 5.78 52.21
N GLU A 11 -38.28 4.82 51.80
CA GLU A 11 -37.10 4.41 52.56
C GLU A 11 -36.04 5.52 52.55
N ASP A 12 -35.30 5.69 53.65
CA ASP A 12 -34.28 6.74 53.76
C ASP A 12 -33.16 6.55 52.73
N VAL A 13 -33.12 7.42 51.71
CA VAL A 13 -32.17 7.32 50.59
C VAL A 13 -30.80 7.87 50.98
N GLU A 14 -29.93 7.00 51.49
CA GLU A 14 -28.52 7.35 51.73
C GLU A 14 -27.75 7.56 50.42
N THR A 15 -27.05 8.69 50.32
CA THR A 15 -26.26 9.06 49.13
C THR A 15 -24.77 9.12 49.47
N PHE A 16 -23.96 8.31 48.78
CA PHE A 16 -22.51 8.23 48.95
C PHE A 16 -21.77 8.73 47.69
N ALA A 17 -20.67 9.45 47.89
CA ALA A 17 -19.78 9.83 46.79
C ALA A 17 -18.88 8.66 46.37
N PHE A 18 -18.73 8.42 45.06
CA PHE A 18 -17.85 7.40 44.52
C PHE A 18 -16.41 7.53 45.05
N GLN A 19 -15.83 6.41 45.46
CA GLN A 19 -14.44 6.30 45.90
C GLN A 19 -13.61 5.53 44.86
N ALA A 20 -12.30 5.78 44.81
CA ALA A 20 -11.38 5.07 43.92
C ALA A 20 -10.07 4.74 44.65
N GLU A 21 -9.63 3.48 44.55
CA GLU A 21 -8.38 3.04 45.17
C GLU A 21 -7.18 3.44 44.28
N ILE A 22 -6.49 4.50 44.67
CA ILE A 22 -5.41 5.14 43.88
C ILE A 22 -4.29 4.12 43.50
N ALA A 23 -3.96 3.19 44.40
CA ALA A 23 -2.93 2.18 44.13
C ALA A 23 -3.30 1.22 42.97
N GLN A 24 -4.55 0.72 42.97
CA GLN A 24 -5.05 -0.11 41.87
C GLN A 24 -5.24 0.72 40.59
N LEU A 25 -5.73 1.96 40.70
CA LEU A 25 -5.92 2.84 39.54
C LEU A 25 -4.59 3.18 38.84
N MET A 26 -3.52 3.47 39.60
CA MET A 26 -2.16 3.61 39.07
C MET A 26 -1.69 2.33 38.37
N SER A 27 -1.92 1.17 38.98
CA SER A 27 -1.56 -0.13 38.38
C SER A 27 -2.29 -0.38 37.06
N LEU A 28 -3.57 0.01 36.94
CA LEU A 28 -4.32 -0.08 35.68
C LEU A 28 -3.79 0.89 34.61
N ILE A 29 -3.53 2.16 34.98
CA ILE A 29 -2.96 3.15 34.04
C ILE A 29 -1.60 2.69 33.50
N ILE A 30 -0.78 2.05 34.32
CA ILE A 30 0.54 1.55 33.92
C ILE A 30 0.46 0.23 33.14
N ASN A 31 -0.39 -0.72 33.56
CA ASN A 31 -0.33 -2.10 33.03
C ASN A 31 -1.43 -2.47 32.02
N THR A 32 -2.51 -1.69 31.89
CA THR A 32 -3.65 -2.05 31.01
C THR A 32 -4.09 -0.97 30.03
N PHE A 33 -3.74 0.31 30.25
CA PHE A 33 -4.22 1.40 29.37
C PHE A 33 -3.40 1.57 28.08
N TYR A 34 -2.17 1.06 28.01
CA TYR A 34 -1.27 1.28 26.87
C TYR A 34 -0.78 -0.05 26.29
N SER A 35 -0.86 -0.19 24.96
CA SER A 35 -0.43 -1.42 24.28
C SER A 35 1.08 -1.48 24.00
N ASN A 36 1.71 -0.32 23.83
CA ASN A 36 3.14 -0.19 23.53
C ASN A 36 3.82 0.72 24.55
N LYS A 37 4.94 0.28 25.14
CA LYS A 37 5.70 1.06 26.13
C LYS A 37 6.23 2.39 25.57
N GLU A 38 6.58 2.46 24.29
CA GLU A 38 7.31 3.60 23.71
C GLU A 38 6.51 4.92 23.70
N ILE A 39 5.19 4.87 23.92
CA ILE A 39 4.30 6.03 23.99
C ILE A 39 4.65 6.98 25.14
N PHE A 40 5.42 6.55 26.14
CA PHE A 40 5.81 7.41 27.27
C PHE A 40 6.49 8.69 26.79
N LEU A 41 7.33 8.60 25.75
CA LEU A 41 8.05 9.74 25.19
C LEU A 41 7.11 10.64 24.37
N ARG A 42 6.09 10.06 23.71
CA ARG A 42 5.02 10.83 23.05
C ARG A 42 4.23 11.66 24.08
N GLU A 43 3.74 11.06 25.16
CA GLU A 43 2.97 11.79 26.17
C GLU A 43 3.82 12.88 26.85
N LEU A 44 5.08 12.59 27.21
CA LEU A 44 5.95 13.58 27.83
C LEU A 44 6.29 14.75 26.88
N ILE A 45 6.65 14.49 25.62
CA ILE A 45 6.87 15.56 24.63
C ILE A 45 5.58 16.36 24.36
N SER A 46 4.42 15.71 24.39
CA SER A 46 3.12 16.39 24.22
C SER A 46 2.82 17.32 25.40
N ASN A 47 3.08 16.88 26.64
CA ASN A 47 2.94 17.71 27.84
C ASN A 47 3.93 18.91 27.82
N SER A 48 5.16 18.70 27.35
CA SER A 48 6.14 19.77 27.17
C SER A 48 5.73 20.75 26.06
N SER A 49 5.11 20.29 24.96
CA SER A 49 4.54 21.18 23.93
C SER A 49 3.38 22.01 24.51
N ASP A 50 2.44 21.40 25.22
CA ASP A 50 1.37 22.11 25.94
C ASP A 50 1.95 23.18 26.90
N ALA A 51 3.05 22.89 27.59
CA ALA A 51 3.71 23.84 28.50
C ALA A 51 4.41 24.99 27.77
N LEU A 52 4.92 24.76 26.55
CA LEU A 52 5.49 25.78 25.67
C LEU A 52 4.40 26.66 25.04
N ASP A 53 3.26 26.08 24.65
CA ASP A 53 2.10 26.83 24.13
C ASP A 53 1.46 27.73 25.21
N LYS A 54 1.45 27.32 26.49
CA LYS A 54 1.01 28.17 27.60
C LYS A 54 1.85 29.42 27.76
N ILE A 55 3.17 29.28 27.89
CA ILE A 55 4.06 30.45 28.05
C ILE A 55 4.11 31.29 26.76
N ARG A 56 3.97 30.68 25.58
CA ARG A 56 3.80 31.41 24.32
C ARG A 56 2.56 32.28 24.36
N TYR A 57 1.41 31.79 24.81
CA TYR A 57 0.20 32.61 24.94
C TYR A 57 0.37 33.74 25.95
N GLU A 58 0.88 33.45 27.14
CA GLU A 58 1.14 34.50 28.15
C GLU A 58 2.11 35.56 27.63
N SER A 59 3.08 35.21 26.78
CA SER A 59 3.96 36.18 26.14
C SER A 59 3.31 37.10 25.10
N LEU A 60 2.11 36.76 24.61
CA LEU A 60 1.32 37.62 23.72
C LEU A 60 0.56 38.72 24.50
N THR A 61 0.26 38.49 25.78
CA THR A 61 -0.39 39.47 26.66
C THR A 61 0.60 40.20 27.58
N ASP A 62 1.67 39.52 28.00
CA ASP A 62 2.73 40.02 28.86
C ASP A 62 4.12 39.49 28.38
N PRO A 63 4.82 40.25 27.52
CA PRO A 63 6.13 39.85 27.00
C PRO A 63 7.21 39.64 28.07
N THR A 64 7.04 40.16 29.29
CA THR A 64 8.04 40.00 30.37
C THR A 64 8.15 38.55 30.84
N ARG A 65 7.12 37.73 30.63
CA ARG A 65 7.11 36.28 30.96
C ARG A 65 8.19 35.47 30.26
N LEU A 66 8.76 35.98 29.16
CA LEU A 66 9.89 35.37 28.44
C LEU A 66 11.28 35.84 28.93
N GLU A 67 11.40 36.80 29.83
CA GLU A 67 12.72 37.30 30.28
C GLU A 67 13.53 36.23 31.02
N SER A 68 12.87 35.33 31.76
CA SER A 68 13.49 34.20 32.44
C SER A 68 14.05 33.13 31.49
N CYS A 69 13.46 32.96 30.29
CA CYS A 69 13.99 32.13 29.22
C CYS A 69 13.31 32.47 27.88
N LYS A 70 14.07 32.97 26.90
CA LYS A 70 13.52 33.38 25.58
C LYS A 70 13.42 32.24 24.56
N GLU A 71 14.14 31.15 24.77
CA GLU A 71 14.07 29.97 23.89
C GLU A 71 12.86 29.11 24.25
N LEU A 72 12.11 28.65 23.25
CA LEU A 72 10.99 27.72 23.39
C LEU A 72 11.34 26.40 22.70
N LYS A 73 11.78 25.41 23.48
CA LYS A 73 12.39 24.16 22.99
C LYS A 73 12.18 22.99 23.95
N ILE A 74 12.44 21.79 23.43
CA ILE A 74 12.45 20.53 24.18
C ILE A 74 13.83 19.87 23.99
N GLU A 75 14.45 19.42 25.08
CA GLU A 75 15.75 18.76 25.08
C GLU A 75 15.65 17.34 25.68
N ILE A 76 16.20 16.36 24.97
CA ILE A 76 16.29 14.97 25.41
C ILE A 76 17.75 14.66 25.70
N ARG A 77 18.04 14.25 26.94
CA ARG A 77 19.40 13.94 27.42
C ARG A 77 19.42 12.52 28.04
N PRO A 78 19.78 11.47 27.28
CA PRO A 78 20.00 10.13 27.82
C PRO A 78 21.33 10.04 28.59
N ASP A 79 21.33 9.31 29.69
CA ASP A 79 22.56 8.90 30.39
C ASP A 79 22.55 7.42 30.74
N LEU A 80 23.19 6.63 29.87
CA LEU A 80 23.34 5.18 30.04
C LEU A 80 24.10 4.79 31.32
N HIS A 81 25.00 5.65 31.84
CA HIS A 81 25.74 5.36 33.07
C HIS A 81 24.88 5.48 34.33
N ALA A 82 23.98 6.47 34.36
CA ALA A 82 23.01 6.63 35.43
C ALA A 82 21.74 5.79 35.24
N ARG A 83 21.58 5.16 34.07
CA ARG A 83 20.32 4.55 33.58
C ARG A 83 19.14 5.52 33.63
N THR A 84 19.38 6.78 33.27
CA THR A 84 18.34 7.82 33.25
C THR A 84 18.09 8.37 31.86
N LEU A 85 16.84 8.76 31.61
CA LEU A 85 16.47 9.59 30.47
C LEU A 85 15.90 10.90 31.02
N THR A 86 16.54 12.02 30.70
CA THR A 86 16.07 13.35 31.12
C THR A 86 15.41 14.06 29.95
N LEU A 87 14.17 14.49 30.14
CA LEU A 87 13.49 15.47 29.28
C LEU A 87 13.55 16.84 29.95
N ILE A 88 13.84 17.89 29.19
CA ILE A 88 13.80 19.28 29.66
C ILE A 88 12.93 20.09 28.69
N ASP A 89 11.98 20.85 29.21
CA ASP A 89 11.27 21.88 28.46
C ASP A 89 11.48 23.26 29.08
N THR A 90 11.51 24.28 28.22
CA THR A 90 11.52 25.69 28.61
C THR A 90 10.09 26.26 28.67
N GLY A 91 9.10 25.43 29.02
CA GLY A 91 7.70 25.80 29.11
C GLY A 91 7.40 26.77 30.27
N ILE A 92 6.12 26.91 30.60
CA ILE A 92 5.64 27.74 31.72
C ILE A 92 6.14 27.27 33.09
N GLY A 93 6.35 25.96 33.27
CA GLY A 93 6.65 25.34 34.57
C GLY A 93 5.39 25.06 35.41
N MET A 94 5.57 24.75 36.69
CA MET A 94 4.49 24.45 37.63
C MET A 94 4.80 25.07 38.99
N THR A 95 3.79 25.62 39.67
CA THR A 95 3.93 26.04 41.07
C THR A 95 3.94 24.81 42.00
N LYS A 96 4.30 24.99 43.27
CA LYS A 96 4.11 23.99 44.32
C LYS A 96 2.66 23.53 44.42
N ALA A 97 1.71 24.44 44.17
CA ALA A 97 0.29 24.11 44.14
C ALA A 97 -0.04 23.21 42.94
N ASP A 98 0.51 23.44 41.76
CA ASP A 98 0.27 22.62 40.57
C ASP A 98 0.88 21.21 40.68
N LEU A 99 2.07 21.10 41.28
CA LEU A 99 2.71 19.81 41.57
C LEU A 99 1.83 18.90 42.43
N ILE A 100 1.09 19.47 43.39
CA ILE A 100 0.17 18.73 44.26
C ILE A 100 -1.18 18.53 43.55
N ASN A 101 -1.76 19.60 43.04
CA ASN A 101 -3.14 19.65 42.57
C ASN A 101 -3.35 19.12 41.16
N ASN A 102 -2.32 19.07 40.32
CA ASN A 102 -2.40 18.58 38.93
C ASN A 102 -1.53 17.33 38.76
N LEU A 103 -0.21 17.42 38.99
CA LEU A 103 0.70 16.28 38.79
C LEU A 103 0.46 15.14 39.80
N GLY A 104 0.06 15.49 41.03
CA GLY A 104 -0.32 14.55 42.08
C GLY A 104 -1.76 14.02 42.01
N THR A 105 -2.58 14.44 41.03
CA THR A 105 -4.02 14.11 40.99
C THR A 105 -4.41 13.43 39.67
N ILE A 106 -4.76 12.14 39.74
CA ILE A 106 -5.19 11.34 38.57
C ILE A 106 -6.45 11.94 37.93
N ALA A 107 -6.50 11.92 36.60
CA ALA A 107 -7.62 12.42 35.77
C ALA A 107 -7.88 13.94 35.89
N LYS A 108 -6.90 14.70 36.40
CA LYS A 108 -6.94 16.17 36.42
C LYS A 108 -5.87 16.75 35.51
N SER A 109 -6.23 17.80 34.77
CA SER A 109 -5.33 18.42 33.78
C SER A 109 -5.35 19.94 33.88
N GLY A 110 -4.18 20.52 34.18
CA GLY A 110 -3.94 21.95 34.03
C GLY A 110 -3.92 22.42 32.56
N THR A 111 -3.92 21.51 31.58
CA THR A 111 -4.22 21.88 30.18
C THR A 111 -5.72 22.07 29.98
N LYS A 112 -6.57 21.19 30.55
CA LYS A 112 -8.02 21.35 30.44
C LYS A 112 -8.48 22.67 31.07
N ALA A 113 -8.02 22.97 32.28
CA ALA A 113 -8.34 24.23 32.97
C ALA A 113 -7.87 25.47 32.19
N PHE A 114 -6.72 25.41 31.51
CA PHE A 114 -6.24 26.49 30.66
C PHE A 114 -7.14 26.66 29.43
N MET A 115 -7.51 25.57 28.73
CA MET A 115 -8.46 25.62 27.62
C MET A 115 -9.85 26.14 28.03
N GLU A 116 -10.30 25.87 29.26
CA GLU A 116 -11.55 26.42 29.82
C GLU A 116 -11.44 27.94 30.09
N ALA A 117 -10.26 28.45 30.45
CA ALA A 117 -10.00 29.89 30.58
C ALA A 117 -9.79 30.60 29.22
N LEU A 118 -9.34 29.89 28.19
CA LEU A 118 -9.05 30.41 26.84
C LEU A 118 -10.29 30.70 25.96
N GLN A 119 -11.52 30.58 26.47
CA GLN A 119 -12.75 30.74 25.66
C GLN A 119 -12.88 32.11 24.95
N ALA A 120 -12.07 33.11 25.33
CA ALA A 120 -11.94 34.39 24.64
C ALA A 120 -11.01 34.34 23.40
N GLY A 121 -11.33 33.51 22.41
CA GLY A 121 -10.86 33.68 21.02
C GLY A 121 -9.38 33.45 20.73
N ALA A 122 -8.68 32.63 21.52
CA ALA A 122 -7.27 32.30 21.29
C ALA A 122 -7.10 31.07 20.36
N ASP A 123 -6.31 31.21 19.30
CA ASP A 123 -5.99 30.14 18.33
C ASP A 123 -4.92 29.19 18.88
N ILE A 124 -5.32 28.33 19.83
CA ILE A 124 -4.42 27.43 20.57
C ILE A 124 -5.00 26.03 20.66
N SER A 125 -4.21 25.05 20.23
CA SER A 125 -4.61 23.64 20.19
C SER A 125 -3.70 22.76 21.04
N MET A 126 -4.07 22.58 22.31
CA MET A 126 -3.36 21.73 23.27
C MET A 126 -3.90 20.29 23.30
N ILE A 127 -3.05 19.33 23.68
CA ILE A 127 -3.32 17.88 23.57
C ILE A 127 -3.64 17.23 24.93
N GLY A 128 -3.13 17.76 26.05
CA GLY A 128 -3.09 17.14 27.39
C GLY A 128 -4.42 17.00 28.17
N GLN A 129 -5.57 16.82 27.51
CA GLN A 129 -6.90 16.93 28.16
C GLN A 129 -7.18 15.89 29.27
N PHE A 130 -6.73 14.64 29.13
CA PHE A 130 -7.17 13.53 30.00
C PHE A 130 -6.60 13.48 31.43
N GLY A 131 -5.47 14.16 31.73
CA GLY A 131 -4.87 14.12 33.07
C GLY A 131 -4.32 12.76 33.53
N VAL A 132 -3.93 11.88 32.60
CA VAL A 132 -3.30 10.57 32.91
C VAL A 132 -1.96 10.31 32.20
N GLY A 133 -1.69 11.01 31.08
CA GLY A 133 -0.55 10.71 30.19
C GLY A 133 0.83 10.80 30.85
N PHE A 134 1.01 11.62 31.89
CA PHE A 134 2.26 11.68 32.66
C PHE A 134 2.62 10.33 33.30
N TYR A 135 1.64 9.57 33.82
CA TYR A 135 1.90 8.31 34.51
C TYR A 135 2.36 7.18 33.57
N SER A 136 2.23 7.36 32.25
CA SER A 136 2.84 6.46 31.26
C SER A 136 4.37 6.41 31.38
N ALA A 137 5.02 7.40 32.01
CA ALA A 137 6.44 7.36 32.36
C ALA A 137 6.83 6.09 33.14
N TYR A 138 5.95 5.57 34.00
CA TYR A 138 6.16 4.35 34.77
C TYR A 138 6.01 3.05 33.97
N LEU A 139 5.68 3.12 32.67
CA LEU A 139 5.86 1.98 31.74
C LEU A 139 7.34 1.58 31.68
N VAL A 140 8.23 2.57 31.58
CA VAL A 140 9.68 2.40 31.39
C VAL A 140 10.51 2.74 32.62
N ALA A 141 10.02 3.60 33.51
CA ALA A 141 10.72 4.04 34.72
C ALA A 141 10.28 3.30 35.99
N GLU A 142 11.22 3.08 36.90
CA GLU A 142 10.95 2.65 38.29
C GLU A 142 10.57 3.86 39.17
N LYS A 143 11.21 5.00 38.90
CA LYS A 143 11.05 6.25 39.65
C LYS A 143 11.05 7.43 38.70
N VAL A 144 10.26 8.45 38.99
CA VAL A 144 10.24 9.71 38.26
C VAL A 144 10.54 10.86 39.23
N THR A 145 11.50 11.70 38.85
CA THR A 145 11.81 12.95 39.55
C THR A 145 11.47 14.11 38.61
N VAL A 146 10.63 15.04 39.05
CA VAL A 146 10.25 16.23 38.28
C VAL A 146 10.76 17.46 39.01
N ILE A 147 11.68 18.18 38.38
CA ILE A 147 12.19 19.47 38.87
C ILE A 147 11.51 20.55 38.04
N THR A 148 10.94 21.57 38.66
CA THR A 148 10.17 22.60 37.95
C THR A 148 10.36 23.98 38.58
N LYS A 149 10.28 25.02 37.74
CA LYS A 149 10.32 26.43 38.14
C LYS A 149 9.27 27.18 37.33
N HIS A 150 8.20 27.58 37.98
CA HIS A 150 7.26 28.57 37.46
C HIS A 150 7.90 29.97 37.55
N ASN A 151 7.38 30.96 36.80
CA ASN A 151 7.82 32.35 37.01
C ASN A 151 7.43 32.84 38.43
N ASP A 152 6.22 32.53 38.87
CA ASP A 152 5.58 33.08 40.10
C ASP A 152 5.79 32.25 41.39
N ASP A 153 6.73 31.29 41.42
CA ASP A 153 7.03 30.45 42.61
C ASP A 153 8.52 30.04 42.62
N GLU A 154 9.00 29.44 43.72
CA GLU A 154 10.34 28.88 43.89
C GLU A 154 10.61 27.66 42.98
N GLN A 155 11.84 27.13 42.96
CA GLN A 155 12.16 25.85 42.31
C GLN A 155 11.84 24.67 43.24
N TYR A 156 11.14 23.66 42.72
CA TYR A 156 10.74 22.49 43.51
C TYR A 156 11.11 21.17 42.83
N VAL A 157 11.41 20.17 43.67
CA VAL A 157 11.57 18.77 43.28
C VAL A 157 10.37 17.97 43.77
N TRP A 158 9.65 17.37 42.83
CA TRP A 158 8.64 16.32 43.04
C TRP A 158 9.28 14.95 42.77
N GLU A 159 9.00 13.95 43.60
CA GLU A 159 9.60 12.62 43.47
C GLU A 159 8.62 11.50 43.89
N SER A 160 8.47 10.47 43.04
CA SER A 160 7.63 9.29 43.30
C SER A 160 8.13 8.05 42.53
N ALA A 161 7.78 6.88 43.05
CA ALA A 161 7.99 5.56 42.45
C ALA A 161 6.64 4.82 42.21
N ALA A 162 5.57 5.57 41.92
CA ALA A 162 4.19 5.09 41.71
C ALA A 162 3.53 4.31 42.87
N GLY A 163 4.23 4.04 43.98
CA GLY A 163 3.74 3.34 45.18
C GLY A 163 2.72 4.11 46.03
N GLY A 164 1.67 4.66 45.40
CA GLY A 164 0.54 5.32 46.07
C GLY A 164 0.82 6.68 46.73
N SER A 165 2.04 7.21 46.65
CA SER A 165 2.43 8.50 47.25
C SER A 165 3.53 9.22 46.46
N PHE A 166 3.71 10.50 46.75
CA PHE A 166 4.78 11.35 46.19
C PHE A 166 5.28 12.33 47.26
N THR A 167 6.46 12.91 47.03
CA THR A 167 7.05 13.94 47.90
C THR A 167 7.29 15.23 47.11
N VAL A 168 7.25 16.38 47.79
CA VAL A 168 7.61 17.70 47.22
C VAL A 168 8.50 18.45 48.20
N LYS A 169 9.67 18.90 47.73
CA LYS A 169 10.66 19.67 48.50
C LYS A 169 11.15 20.87 47.67
N PRO A 170 11.59 21.98 48.30
CA PRO A 170 12.36 23.01 47.59
C PRO A 170 13.61 22.38 46.97
N ASP A 171 14.03 22.87 45.81
CA ASP A 171 15.31 22.50 45.21
C ASP A 171 16.45 23.40 45.73
N THR A 172 17.65 22.84 45.78
CA THR A 172 18.89 23.56 46.12
C THR A 172 20.01 23.28 45.09
N GLY A 173 19.67 22.62 43.98
CA GLY A 173 20.58 22.38 42.85
C GLY A 173 20.70 23.55 41.88
N GLU A 174 21.13 23.23 40.66
CA GLU A 174 21.23 24.16 39.53
C GLU A 174 19.83 24.70 39.16
N SER A 175 19.69 26.02 39.02
CA SER A 175 18.40 26.60 38.64
C SER A 175 18.13 26.42 37.15
N ILE A 176 16.92 25.97 36.81
CA ILE A 176 16.49 25.76 35.42
C ILE A 176 15.89 27.02 34.77
N GLY A 177 15.83 28.15 35.49
CA GLY A 177 15.30 29.43 35.00
C GLY A 177 13.77 29.45 34.91
N ARG A 178 13.19 28.68 33.97
CA ARG A 178 11.75 28.46 33.80
C ARG A 178 11.50 27.13 33.08
N GLY A 179 10.41 26.45 33.43
CA GLY A 179 9.97 25.23 32.75
C GLY A 179 10.11 24.00 33.64
N THR A 180 10.34 22.84 33.03
CA THR A 180 10.35 21.54 33.72
C THR A 180 11.45 20.60 33.23
N LYS A 181 12.06 19.87 34.16
CA LYS A 181 13.04 18.80 33.93
C LYS A 181 12.52 17.50 34.52
N VAL A 182 12.11 16.56 33.66
CA VAL A 182 11.61 15.23 34.02
C VAL A 182 12.75 14.23 33.90
N ILE A 183 13.17 13.64 35.02
CA ILE A 183 14.20 12.61 35.09
C ILE A 183 13.51 11.26 35.30
N LEU A 184 13.60 10.41 34.28
CA LEU A 184 13.16 9.02 34.33
C LEU A 184 14.31 8.14 34.81
N HIS A 185 14.13 7.44 35.92
CA HIS A 185 15.07 6.40 36.37
C HIS A 185 14.58 5.08 35.76
N LEU A 186 15.23 4.63 34.68
CA LEU A 186 14.75 3.54 33.84
C LEU A 186 14.89 2.18 34.53
N LYS A 187 13.92 1.29 34.28
CA LYS A 187 13.98 -0.13 34.65
C LYS A 187 15.17 -0.79 33.94
N GLU A 188 15.73 -1.83 34.56
CA GLU A 188 16.91 -2.52 34.02
C GLU A 188 16.66 -3.08 32.60
N ASP A 189 15.44 -3.57 32.33
CA ASP A 189 14.98 -4.09 31.04
C ASP A 189 14.62 -3.01 30.01
N GLN A 190 14.70 -1.72 30.36
CA GLN A 190 14.23 -0.58 29.55
C GLN A 190 15.36 0.37 29.15
N THR A 191 16.61 -0.08 29.28
CA THR A 191 17.82 0.66 28.92
C THR A 191 17.93 0.96 27.42
N GLU A 192 17.13 0.32 26.55
CA GLU A 192 17.00 0.66 25.12
C GLU A 192 16.66 2.16 24.90
N TYR A 193 15.91 2.81 25.81
CA TYR A 193 15.54 4.22 25.67
C TYR A 193 16.67 5.20 26.04
N CYS A 194 17.85 4.70 26.42
CA CYS A 194 19.09 5.49 26.43
C CYS A 194 19.85 5.45 25.09
N GLU A 195 19.47 4.60 24.14
CA GLU A 195 20.12 4.53 22.83
C GLU A 195 19.66 5.65 21.89
N GLU A 196 20.63 6.34 21.28
CA GLU A 196 20.40 7.40 20.29
C GLU A 196 19.44 6.94 19.17
N LYS A 197 19.63 5.72 18.66
CA LYS A 197 18.81 5.12 17.61
C LYS A 197 17.35 4.97 18.05
N ARG A 198 17.10 4.38 19.22
CA ARG A 198 15.74 4.11 19.71
C ARG A 198 15.00 5.41 20.01
N VAL A 199 15.67 6.39 20.62
CA VAL A 199 15.09 7.73 20.84
C VAL A 199 14.73 8.41 19.52
N LYS A 200 15.62 8.38 18.51
CA LYS A 200 15.34 8.91 17.16
C LYS A 200 14.15 8.25 16.49
N GLU A 201 14.03 6.92 16.57
CA GLU A 201 12.90 6.18 16.00
C GLU A 201 11.56 6.59 16.64
N VAL A 202 11.50 6.67 17.97
CA VAL A 202 10.29 7.03 18.71
C VAL A 202 9.90 8.49 18.42
N VAL A 203 10.84 9.43 18.41
CA VAL A 203 10.56 10.85 18.10
C VAL A 203 10.15 11.03 16.62
N LYS A 204 10.85 10.41 15.66
CA LYS A 204 10.47 10.47 14.23
C LYS A 204 9.11 9.84 13.96
N LYS A 205 8.69 8.85 14.76
CA LYS A 205 7.37 8.22 14.64
C LYS A 205 6.26 9.09 15.24
N HIS A 206 6.44 9.56 16.48
CA HIS A 206 5.34 10.11 17.29
C HIS A 206 5.29 11.64 17.36
N SER A 207 6.42 12.33 17.14
CA SER A 207 6.59 13.76 17.45
C SER A 207 7.26 14.56 16.33
N GLN A 208 7.32 14.02 15.10
CA GLN A 208 7.94 14.66 13.93
C GLN A 208 7.41 16.07 13.61
N PHE A 209 6.16 16.38 14.00
CA PHE A 209 5.46 17.62 13.63
C PHE A 209 5.06 18.50 14.82
N ILE A 210 5.64 18.26 16.00
CA ILE A 210 5.57 19.20 17.13
C ILE A 210 6.20 20.54 16.71
N GLY A 211 5.55 21.65 17.04
CA GLY A 211 5.90 22.99 16.54
C GLY A 211 7.16 23.63 17.16
N TYR A 212 7.70 23.01 18.22
CA TYR A 212 8.88 23.48 18.95
C TYR A 212 10.08 22.56 18.66
N PRO A 213 11.33 23.08 18.56
CA PRO A 213 12.50 22.25 18.31
C PRO A 213 12.71 21.20 19.41
N ILE A 214 12.84 19.94 18.98
CA ILE A 214 13.18 18.79 19.82
C ILE A 214 14.64 18.44 19.54
N THR A 215 15.51 18.59 20.53
CA THR A 215 16.94 18.29 20.43
C THR A 215 17.32 17.04 21.21
N LEU A 216 18.28 16.28 20.69
CA LEU A 216 18.88 15.12 21.34
C LEU A 216 20.36 15.38 21.62
N PHE A 217 20.76 15.23 22.88
CA PHE A 217 22.13 15.38 23.34
C PHE A 217 22.84 14.02 23.33
N VAL A 218 23.81 13.84 22.44
CA VAL A 218 24.58 12.59 22.29
C VAL A 218 26.01 12.81 22.78
N LYS A 219 26.53 11.86 23.57
CA LYS A 219 27.92 11.88 24.07
C LYS A 219 28.86 11.31 22.99
N GLY A 220 29.48 12.18 22.19
CA GLY A 220 30.43 11.79 21.15
C GLY A 220 31.87 11.64 21.66
N GLU A 221 32.65 10.74 21.07
CA GLU A 221 34.11 10.68 21.26
C GLU A 221 34.83 11.07 19.96
N LYS A 222 35.56 12.19 19.98
CA LYS A 222 36.45 12.59 18.89
C LYS A 222 37.88 12.21 19.25
N VAL A 223 38.61 11.60 18.31
CA VAL A 223 40.03 11.27 18.49
C VAL A 223 40.85 12.30 17.73
N GLU A 224 41.52 13.21 18.44
CA GLU A 224 42.46 14.13 17.82
C GLU A 224 43.90 13.65 18.03
N GLU A 225 44.66 13.60 16.93
CA GLU A 225 46.11 13.32 16.96
C GLU A 225 46.89 14.59 17.25
N VAL A 226 46.87 15.02 18.52
CA VAL A 226 47.65 16.15 18.99
C VAL A 226 49.13 15.78 19.00
N GLU A 227 49.92 16.32 18.06
CA GLU A 227 51.37 16.32 18.20
C GLU A 227 51.77 17.30 19.31
N LYS A 228 52.17 16.76 20.46
CA LYS A 228 52.89 17.53 21.48
C LYS A 228 54.39 17.30 21.31
N GLU A 229 55.14 18.38 21.18
CA GLU A 229 56.57 18.36 21.44
C GLU A 229 56.80 18.05 22.93
N ALA A 230 57.85 17.28 23.23
CA ALA A 230 58.15 16.87 24.59
C ALA A 230 58.84 18.02 25.35
N ALA A 231 58.29 18.40 26.50
CA ALA A 231 59.00 19.24 27.45
C ALA A 231 60.23 18.51 28.01
N GLU A 232 61.24 19.27 28.43
CA GLU A 232 62.57 18.77 28.78
C GLU A 232 62.57 17.75 29.95
N PRO A 233 63.48 16.77 29.95
CA PRO A 233 63.58 15.77 31.01
C PRO A 233 64.25 16.37 32.26
N THR A 234 63.60 16.29 33.41
CA THR A 234 64.21 16.60 34.71
C THR A 234 64.91 15.38 35.31
N ASP A 235 66.01 15.63 36.03
CA ASP A 235 67.01 14.64 36.46
C ASP A 235 66.49 13.38 37.17
N LYS A 236 67.16 12.25 36.88
CA LYS A 236 67.45 11.20 37.86
C LYS A 236 68.91 10.70 37.68
N PRO A 237 69.64 10.41 38.78
CA PRO A 237 71.07 10.12 38.73
C PRO A 237 71.39 8.70 38.24
N LYS A 238 72.61 8.56 37.73
CA LYS A 238 73.23 7.32 37.20
C LYS A 238 73.58 6.29 38.28
N ILE A 239 73.67 5.02 37.87
CA ILE A 239 74.65 4.03 38.35
C ILE A 239 75.12 3.19 37.15
N GLU A 240 76.41 3.18 36.85
CA GLU A 240 77.12 2.27 35.94
C GLU A 240 77.78 1.10 36.73
N ASP A 241 78.39 0.03 36.19
CA ASP A 241 78.84 -0.38 34.84
C ASP A 241 79.01 -1.94 34.86
N VAL A 242 79.33 -2.76 33.84
CA VAL A 242 79.78 -2.65 32.43
C VAL A 242 79.23 -3.88 31.64
N GLY A 243 79.26 -3.89 30.30
CA GLY A 243 79.19 -5.12 29.48
C GLY A 243 79.01 -4.89 27.97
N SER A 244 79.93 -5.37 27.13
CA SER A 244 79.96 -5.16 25.67
C SER A 244 79.66 -6.43 24.86
N ASP A 245 79.18 -6.28 23.63
CA ASP A 245 79.93 -6.64 22.39
C ASP A 245 79.07 -6.49 21.11
N GLU A 246 79.70 -5.90 20.08
CA GLU A 246 79.55 -6.02 18.60
C GLU A 246 78.17 -6.16 17.88
N ASP A 247 77.82 -5.06 17.18
CA ASP A 247 77.61 -4.93 15.71
C ASP A 247 76.30 -5.25 14.92
N GLU A 248 75.84 -4.15 14.28
CA GLU A 248 75.18 -3.94 12.97
C GLU A 248 73.70 -4.29 12.64
N ASP A 249 73.14 -3.41 11.79
CA ASP A 249 71.92 -3.44 10.97
C ASP A 249 70.57 -3.81 11.64
N THR A 250 69.69 -2.85 11.95
CA THR A 250 68.94 -2.09 10.92
C THR A 250 68.05 -1.00 11.56
N LYS A 251 67.73 0.07 10.80
CA LYS A 251 66.63 1.06 11.01
C LYS A 251 66.51 1.75 12.39
N ASP A 252 66.43 3.08 12.40
CA ASP A 252 65.22 3.70 13.00
C ASP A 252 64.90 5.10 12.45
N GLY A 253 63.61 5.44 12.46
CA GLY A 253 63.11 6.80 12.18
C GLY A 253 62.91 7.59 13.48
N LYS A 254 62.78 8.93 13.38
CA LYS A 254 62.46 9.78 14.54
C LYS A 254 61.15 9.32 15.21
N ASN A 255 61.25 8.61 16.33
CA ASN A 255 60.14 7.90 16.96
C ASN A 255 59.21 8.86 17.75
N LYS A 256 58.48 9.71 17.01
CA LYS A 256 57.40 10.56 17.56
C LYS A 256 56.27 9.68 18.10
N ARG A 257 56.29 9.39 19.41
CA ARG A 257 55.15 8.76 20.11
C ARG A 257 53.93 9.69 20.16
N LYS A 258 53.15 9.71 19.08
CA LYS A 258 51.84 10.37 19.01
C LYS A 258 50.92 9.88 20.14
N LYS A 259 50.57 10.77 21.07
CA LYS A 259 49.64 10.46 22.17
C LYS A 259 48.22 10.87 21.78
N LYS A 260 47.43 9.90 21.28
CA LYS A 260 46.02 10.14 20.92
C LYS A 260 45.24 10.65 22.13
N VAL A 261 44.59 11.80 21.98
CA VAL A 261 43.69 12.34 23.00
C VAL A 261 42.25 12.07 22.54
N LYS A 262 41.47 11.41 23.39
CA LYS A 262 40.02 11.32 23.22
C LYS A 262 39.40 12.55 23.86
N GLU A 263 38.84 13.44 23.06
CA GLU A 263 37.99 14.52 23.57
C GLU A 263 36.53 14.09 23.49
N LYS A 264 35.81 14.27 24.60
CA LYS A 264 34.38 13.97 24.70
C LYS A 264 33.61 15.24 24.43
N TYR A 265 32.83 15.25 23.35
CA TYR A 265 32.00 16.39 22.96
C TYR A 265 30.51 16.01 23.08
N MET A 266 29.68 17.01 23.32
CA MET A 266 28.23 16.85 23.24
C MET A 266 27.80 17.21 21.82
N ASP A 267 27.30 16.24 21.08
CA ASP A 267 26.61 16.49 19.82
C ASP A 267 25.14 16.82 20.12
N VAL A 268 24.59 17.84 19.46
CA VAL A 268 23.23 18.36 19.73
C VAL A 268 22.44 18.32 18.44
N GLN A 269 21.61 17.30 18.30
CA GLN A 269 20.91 16.98 17.06
C GLN A 269 19.43 17.33 17.16
N GLU A 270 18.97 18.29 16.33
CA GLU A 270 17.55 18.59 16.15
C GLU A 270 16.84 17.48 15.36
N LEU A 271 15.75 16.93 15.92
CA LEU A 271 15.08 15.72 15.44
C LEU A 271 13.87 15.98 14.53
N ASN A 272 13.14 17.08 14.71
CA ASN A 272 11.87 17.40 14.06
C ASN A 272 11.98 18.49 12.98
N LYS A 273 13.03 18.42 12.15
CA LYS A 273 13.30 19.39 11.06
C LYS A 273 12.20 19.45 9.99
N THR A 274 11.42 18.38 9.82
CA THR A 274 10.32 18.32 8.84
C THR A 274 9.14 19.17 9.32
N LYS A 275 9.00 20.39 8.79
CA LYS A 275 7.87 21.27 9.14
C LYS A 275 6.53 20.70 8.61
N PRO A 276 5.42 20.80 9.36
CA PRO A 276 4.11 20.41 8.88
C PRO A 276 3.61 21.41 7.84
N ILE A 277 3.69 21.08 6.55
CA ILE A 277 3.31 22.00 5.47
C ILE A 277 1.79 22.17 5.28
N TRP A 278 0.95 21.24 5.79
CA TRP A 278 -0.51 21.34 5.70
C TRP A 278 -1.14 22.41 6.61
N THR A 279 -0.36 23.03 7.50
CA THR A 279 -0.83 24.14 8.34
C THR A 279 -0.70 25.50 7.63
N ARG A 280 0.15 25.59 6.59
CA ARG A 280 0.30 26.75 5.72
C ARG A 280 -0.83 26.83 4.68
N ASN A 281 -1.05 28.03 4.18
CA ASN A 281 -1.90 28.29 3.01
C ASN A 281 -1.34 27.53 1.77
N PRO A 282 -2.15 26.76 1.01
CA PRO A 282 -1.69 26.04 -0.17
C PRO A 282 -0.96 26.90 -1.22
N ASP A 283 -1.38 28.16 -1.38
CA ASP A 283 -0.81 29.09 -2.39
C ASP A 283 0.61 29.58 -2.01
N ASP A 284 0.97 29.51 -0.73
CA ASP A 284 2.26 29.94 -0.18
C ASP A 284 3.27 28.78 -0.08
N ILE A 285 3.10 27.69 -0.85
CA ILE A 285 3.94 26.48 -0.80
C ILE A 285 4.39 26.08 -2.21
N SER A 286 5.70 25.99 -2.44
CA SER A 286 6.25 25.59 -3.73
C SER A 286 6.18 24.08 -3.98
N ASN A 287 6.28 23.65 -5.25
CA ASN A 287 6.31 22.21 -5.57
C ASN A 287 7.58 21.54 -5.01
N GLU A 288 8.69 22.28 -4.92
CA GLU A 288 9.93 21.85 -4.28
C GLU A 288 9.70 21.51 -2.80
N GLU A 289 8.95 22.33 -2.06
CA GLU A 289 8.62 22.08 -0.65
C GLU A 289 7.68 20.86 -0.47
N TYR A 290 6.69 20.70 -1.37
CA TYR A 290 5.86 19.49 -1.40
C TYR A 290 6.69 18.23 -1.70
N GLY A 291 7.68 18.32 -2.58
CA GLY A 291 8.60 17.24 -2.94
C GLY A 291 9.58 16.87 -1.83
N GLU A 292 10.21 17.83 -1.17
CA GLU A 292 11.04 17.60 0.02
C GLU A 292 10.24 16.95 1.15
N PHE A 293 9.02 17.43 1.39
CA PHE A 293 8.11 16.83 2.37
C PHE A 293 7.71 15.39 2.00
N TYR A 294 7.36 15.13 0.74
CA TYR A 294 7.03 13.78 0.26
C TYR A 294 8.18 12.79 0.51
N LYS A 295 9.42 13.17 0.16
CA LYS A 295 10.63 12.37 0.42
C LYS A 295 10.84 12.15 1.92
N SER A 296 10.68 13.20 2.74
CA SER A 296 10.80 13.11 4.21
C SER A 296 9.73 12.21 4.85
N LEU A 297 8.51 12.19 4.30
CA LEU A 297 7.37 11.41 4.78
C LEU A 297 7.48 9.92 4.46
N THR A 298 7.97 9.60 3.25
CA THR A 298 7.97 8.25 2.66
C THR A 298 9.33 7.56 2.72
N ASN A 299 10.43 8.32 2.80
CA ASN A 299 11.82 7.91 2.53
C ASN A 299 12.07 7.47 1.07
N ASP A 300 11.23 7.93 0.13
CA ASP A 300 11.50 7.89 -1.31
C ASP A 300 12.62 8.87 -1.68
N TRP A 301 13.34 8.59 -2.77
CA TRP A 301 14.39 9.45 -3.32
C TRP A 301 13.89 10.22 -4.56
N GLU A 302 12.93 9.67 -5.31
CA GLU A 302 12.22 10.42 -6.34
C GLU A 302 11.22 11.40 -5.72
N ASP A 303 10.84 12.38 -6.53
CA ASP A 303 9.77 13.33 -6.20
C ASP A 303 8.39 12.69 -6.46
N HIS A 304 7.30 13.27 -5.93
CA HIS A 304 5.94 12.81 -6.23
C HIS A 304 5.54 13.10 -7.69
N LEU A 305 4.57 12.37 -8.24
CA LEU A 305 4.01 12.64 -9.57
C LEU A 305 3.00 13.79 -9.52
N ALA A 306 2.17 13.81 -8.48
CA ALA A 306 1.14 14.82 -8.24
C ALA A 306 0.81 14.89 -6.75
N VAL A 307 0.33 16.06 -6.29
CA VAL A 307 -0.06 16.33 -4.91
C VAL A 307 -1.44 17.00 -4.87
N LYS A 308 -2.24 16.68 -3.85
CA LYS A 308 -3.49 17.38 -3.54
C LYS A 308 -3.51 17.82 -2.08
N HIS A 309 -3.45 19.13 -1.87
CA HIS A 309 -3.66 19.79 -0.59
C HIS A 309 -5.13 20.23 -0.48
N PHE A 310 -5.79 19.99 0.65
CA PHE A 310 -7.13 20.50 0.94
C PHE A 310 -7.44 20.55 2.44
N SER A 311 -8.32 21.48 2.83
CA SER A 311 -9.09 21.43 4.07
C SER A 311 -10.47 20.78 3.86
N VAL A 312 -11.08 20.36 4.96
CA VAL A 312 -12.51 20.11 5.11
C VAL A 312 -12.95 20.84 6.38
N GLU A 313 -14.03 21.60 6.29
CA GLU A 313 -14.59 22.42 7.37
C GLU A 313 -16.04 21.98 7.67
N GLY A 314 -16.53 22.28 8.87
CA GLY A 314 -17.89 21.94 9.32
C GLY A 314 -17.90 21.07 10.57
N GLN A 315 -18.78 20.05 10.62
CA GLN A 315 -18.90 19.13 11.77
C GLN A 315 -17.62 18.30 12.05
N LEU A 316 -16.74 18.18 11.05
CA LEU A 316 -15.47 17.49 11.17
C LEU A 316 -14.42 18.29 10.43
N GLU A 317 -13.57 19.00 11.16
CA GLU A 317 -12.49 19.80 10.59
C GLU A 317 -11.20 18.98 10.47
N PHE A 318 -10.62 18.93 9.27
CA PHE A 318 -9.30 18.35 9.06
C PHE A 318 -8.61 18.95 7.83
N ARG A 319 -7.27 18.86 7.81
CA ARG A 319 -6.44 19.19 6.65
C ARG A 319 -5.72 17.94 6.17
N ALA A 320 -5.50 17.83 4.87
CA ALA A 320 -4.90 16.65 4.28
C ALA A 320 -3.99 16.96 3.09
N LEU A 321 -2.95 16.13 2.97
CA LEU A 321 -2.04 16.07 1.83
C LEU A 321 -2.03 14.65 1.28
N LEU A 322 -2.42 14.50 0.03
CA LEU A 322 -2.42 13.23 -0.71
C LEU A 322 -1.46 13.32 -1.89
N PHE A 323 -0.57 12.33 -2.00
CA PHE A 323 0.48 12.26 -3.00
C PHE A 323 0.33 11.00 -3.86
N VAL A 324 0.47 11.18 -5.17
CA VAL A 324 0.65 10.08 -6.13
C VAL A 324 2.16 9.87 -6.29
N PRO A 325 2.72 8.70 -5.91
CA PRO A 325 4.13 8.40 -6.15
C PRO A 325 4.41 8.27 -7.66
N ARG A 326 5.64 8.58 -8.11
CA ARG A 326 6.03 8.46 -9.54
C ARG A 326 6.04 7.03 -10.06
N ARG A 327 6.28 6.05 -9.20
CA ARG A 327 6.35 4.63 -9.53
C ARG A 327 5.48 3.82 -8.58
N ALA A 328 4.91 2.71 -9.06
CA ALA A 328 4.31 1.72 -8.18
C ALA A 328 5.41 1.02 -7.35
N PRO A 329 5.26 0.85 -6.02
CA PRO A 329 6.20 0.04 -5.24
C PRO A 329 6.07 -1.44 -5.62
N PHE A 330 7.18 -2.18 -5.57
CA PHE A 330 7.23 -3.58 -6.01
C PHE A 330 6.28 -4.52 -5.23
N ASP A 331 5.93 -4.13 -4.01
CA ASP A 331 5.09 -4.86 -3.06
C ASP A 331 3.64 -4.32 -2.98
N LEU A 332 3.21 -3.50 -3.95
CA LEU A 332 1.89 -2.82 -3.95
C LEU A 332 0.69 -3.78 -3.78
N PHE A 333 0.81 -5.01 -4.28
CA PHE A 333 -0.24 -6.03 -4.22
C PHE A 333 0.09 -7.18 -3.24
N GLU A 334 0.99 -6.96 -2.28
CA GLU A 334 1.25 -7.95 -1.22
C GLU A 334 0.14 -7.93 -0.16
N ASN A 335 -0.81 -8.86 -0.24
CA ASN A 335 -1.98 -8.96 0.67
C ASN A 335 -1.66 -9.03 2.18
N LYS A 336 -0.41 -9.31 2.57
CA LYS A 336 0.04 -9.34 3.99
C LYS A 336 0.68 -8.04 4.46
N LYS A 337 0.97 -7.10 3.56
CA LYS A 337 1.64 -5.84 3.89
C LYS A 337 0.73 -4.92 4.71
N LYS A 338 1.26 -4.39 5.82
CA LYS A 338 0.56 -3.39 6.62
C LYS A 338 0.34 -2.12 5.79
N LYS A 339 -0.91 -1.70 5.65
CA LYS A 339 -1.32 -0.51 4.89
C LYS A 339 -1.07 0.74 5.73
N ASN A 340 0.13 1.30 5.65
CA ASN A 340 0.62 2.43 6.45
C ASN A 340 0.85 3.72 5.62
N ASN A 341 0.10 3.84 4.53
CA ASN A 341 0.39 4.78 3.44
C ASN A 341 -0.14 6.20 3.71
N ILE A 342 -1.22 6.34 4.47
CA ILE A 342 -1.77 7.62 4.96
C ILE A 342 -1.73 7.62 6.49
N LYS A 343 -0.97 8.53 7.07
CA LYS A 343 -0.82 8.66 8.52
C LYS A 343 -1.87 9.64 9.06
N LEU A 344 -2.58 9.22 10.11
CA LEU A 344 -3.53 10.07 10.84
C LEU A 344 -2.87 10.72 12.06
N TYR A 345 -2.95 12.03 12.11
CA TYR A 345 -2.54 12.89 13.20
C TYR A 345 -3.76 13.57 13.82
N VAL A 346 -3.61 13.96 15.09
CA VAL A 346 -4.54 14.85 15.79
C VAL A 346 -3.71 15.93 16.47
N ARG A 347 -3.98 17.20 16.17
CA ARG A 347 -3.22 18.35 16.67
C ARG A 347 -1.71 18.19 16.41
N ARG A 348 -1.34 17.66 15.23
CA ARG A 348 0.03 17.31 14.79
C ARG A 348 0.71 16.15 15.56
N VAL A 349 0.04 15.47 16.49
CA VAL A 349 0.54 14.26 17.17
C VAL A 349 0.09 13.00 16.41
N PHE A 350 1.01 12.06 16.19
CA PHE A 350 0.69 10.80 15.48
C PHE A 350 -0.23 9.91 16.32
N ILE A 351 -1.32 9.44 15.70
CA ILE A 351 -2.32 8.57 16.34
C ILE A 351 -2.23 7.16 15.76
N MET A 352 -2.39 7.03 14.44
CA MET A 352 -2.42 5.74 13.76
C MET A 352 -1.98 5.83 12.30
N ASP A 353 -1.45 4.73 11.78
CA ASP A 353 -1.15 4.50 10.38
C ASP A 353 -2.02 3.40 9.76
N ASN A 354 -2.93 2.75 10.50
CA ASN A 354 -3.73 1.66 9.93
C ASN A 354 -4.82 2.19 8.96
N CYS A 355 -4.58 2.05 7.66
CA CYS A 355 -5.38 2.69 6.62
C CYS A 355 -6.67 1.95 6.23
N ASP A 356 -6.94 0.73 6.74
CA ASP A 356 -8.04 -0.14 6.27
C ASP A 356 -9.44 0.53 6.23
N GLU A 357 -9.79 1.30 7.25
CA GLU A 357 -11.05 2.07 7.25
C GLU A 357 -10.92 3.44 6.57
N LEU A 358 -9.71 3.98 6.42
CA LEU A 358 -9.43 5.34 5.97
C LEU A 358 -9.41 5.50 4.44
N ILE A 359 -9.04 4.45 3.69
CA ILE A 359 -8.99 4.49 2.22
C ILE A 359 -9.39 3.13 1.59
N PRO A 360 -9.99 3.07 0.38
CA PRO A 360 -10.24 1.81 -0.33
C PRO A 360 -8.95 1.13 -0.80
N GLU A 361 -9.00 -0.19 -0.99
CA GLU A 361 -7.85 -0.99 -1.45
C GLU A 361 -7.33 -0.53 -2.80
N TYR A 362 -8.23 -0.23 -3.73
CA TYR A 362 -7.87 0.26 -5.05
C TYR A 362 -7.09 1.59 -5.03
N LEU A 363 -7.07 2.33 -3.92
CA LEU A 363 -6.26 3.55 -3.74
C LEU A 363 -5.06 3.38 -2.79
N ASN A 364 -4.70 2.15 -2.40
CA ASN A 364 -3.63 1.83 -1.45
C ASN A 364 -2.19 2.16 -1.94
N PHE A 365 -2.05 2.83 -3.09
CA PHE A 365 -0.80 3.45 -3.54
C PHE A 365 -0.64 4.91 -3.06
N ILE A 366 -1.73 5.62 -2.76
CA ILE A 366 -1.70 7.03 -2.34
C ILE A 366 -0.95 7.16 -1.01
N ARG A 367 0.05 8.05 -0.98
CA ARG A 367 0.80 8.41 0.23
C ARG A 367 0.23 9.69 0.82
N GLY A 368 0.26 9.88 2.13
CA GLY A 368 -0.28 11.11 2.69
C GLY A 368 -0.29 11.29 4.20
N VAL A 369 -0.83 12.45 4.57
CA VAL A 369 -1.09 12.87 5.95
C VAL A 369 -2.53 13.40 6.02
N VAL A 370 -3.23 13.04 7.09
CA VAL A 370 -4.47 13.68 7.53
C VAL A 370 -4.22 14.17 8.96
N ASP A 371 -4.50 15.43 9.24
CA ASP A 371 -4.38 16.02 10.59
C ASP A 371 -5.69 16.76 10.92
N SER A 372 -6.17 16.58 12.15
CA SER A 372 -7.47 17.10 12.60
C SER A 372 -7.34 17.69 13.99
N GLU A 373 -8.00 18.83 14.20
CA GLU A 373 -7.95 19.54 15.48
C GLU A 373 -8.98 19.01 16.49
N ASP A 374 -10.04 18.31 16.05
CA ASP A 374 -11.06 17.72 16.93
C ASP A 374 -11.45 16.29 16.50
N LEU A 375 -10.83 15.29 17.15
CA LEU A 375 -11.19 13.88 17.03
C LEU A 375 -11.29 13.22 18.42
N PRO A 376 -12.35 12.42 18.68
CA PRO A 376 -12.53 11.71 19.94
C PRO A 376 -11.57 10.51 20.04
N LEU A 377 -10.37 10.78 20.57
CA LEU A 377 -9.35 9.78 20.87
C LEU A 377 -9.75 8.89 22.06
N ASN A 378 -9.32 7.63 22.04
CA ASN A 378 -9.36 6.76 23.23
C ASN A 378 -8.35 7.22 24.29
N ILE A 379 -8.43 6.67 25.50
CA ILE A 379 -7.54 7.05 26.62
C ILE A 379 -6.05 6.76 26.35
N SER A 380 -5.73 5.78 25.49
CA SER A 380 -4.35 5.48 25.08
C SER A 380 -3.81 6.40 23.99
N ARG A 381 -4.68 7.19 23.33
CA ARG A 381 -4.43 7.97 22.10
C ARG A 381 -3.88 7.16 20.92
N GLU A 382 -4.06 5.83 20.91
CA GLU A 382 -3.65 4.96 19.80
C GLU A 382 -4.83 4.64 18.85
N MET A 383 -6.07 4.90 19.28
CA MET A 383 -7.29 4.59 18.53
C MET A 383 -8.35 5.69 18.66
N LEU A 384 -9.24 5.77 17.67
CA LEU A 384 -10.44 6.62 17.74
C LEU A 384 -11.58 5.87 18.43
N GLN A 385 -12.38 6.57 19.23
CA GLN A 385 -13.57 5.99 19.87
C GLN A 385 -14.70 5.68 18.87
N GLN A 386 -14.71 6.32 17.69
CA GLN A 386 -15.83 6.26 16.73
C GLN A 386 -15.37 6.02 15.28
N SER A 387 -15.41 4.76 14.84
CA SER A 387 -15.12 4.34 13.45
C SER A 387 -16.03 5.00 12.39
N LYS A 388 -17.20 5.51 12.78
CA LYS A 388 -18.07 6.31 11.89
C LYS A 388 -17.34 7.53 11.31
N ILE A 389 -16.42 8.13 12.06
CA ILE A 389 -15.69 9.34 11.63
C ILE A 389 -14.70 8.98 10.52
N LEU A 390 -13.96 7.87 10.64
CA LEU A 390 -13.05 7.39 9.59
C LEU A 390 -13.76 7.19 8.25
N LYS A 391 -15.03 6.75 8.27
CA LYS A 391 -15.85 6.58 7.06
C LYS A 391 -16.25 7.91 6.40
N VAL A 392 -16.40 8.99 7.18
CA VAL A 392 -16.59 10.36 6.66
C VAL A 392 -15.29 10.89 6.05
N ILE A 393 -14.16 10.73 6.74
CA ILE A 393 -12.83 11.12 6.23
C ILE A 393 -12.57 10.37 4.91
N ARG A 394 -12.71 9.05 4.89
CA ARG A 394 -12.55 8.20 3.69
C ARG A 394 -13.37 8.69 2.50
N LYS A 395 -14.63 9.07 2.70
CA LYS A 395 -15.49 9.61 1.62
C LYS A 395 -14.91 10.89 1.02
N ASN A 396 -14.35 11.77 1.85
CA ASN A 396 -13.70 13.00 1.42
C ASN A 396 -12.34 12.74 0.76
N LEU A 397 -11.50 11.83 1.30
CA LEU A 397 -10.23 11.43 0.67
C LEU A 397 -10.49 10.85 -0.72
N VAL A 398 -11.43 9.91 -0.87
CA VAL A 398 -11.80 9.32 -2.16
C VAL A 398 -12.28 10.39 -3.14
N LYS A 399 -13.16 11.32 -2.70
CA LYS A 399 -13.60 12.44 -3.54
C LYS A 399 -12.41 13.27 -4.05
N LYS A 400 -11.45 13.57 -3.18
CA LYS A 400 -10.27 14.38 -3.51
C LYS A 400 -9.23 13.64 -4.36
N CYS A 401 -9.11 12.32 -4.22
CA CYS A 401 -8.38 11.49 -5.18
C CYS A 401 -9.03 11.51 -6.57
N MET A 402 -10.37 11.41 -6.66
CA MET A 402 -11.04 11.52 -7.97
C MET A 402 -10.85 12.90 -8.61
N GLU A 403 -10.89 13.99 -7.82
CA GLU A 403 -10.57 15.34 -8.31
C GLU A 403 -9.12 15.41 -8.81
N LEU A 404 -8.14 14.92 -8.02
CA LEU A 404 -6.73 14.87 -8.41
C LEU A 404 -6.47 14.04 -9.69
N PHE A 405 -7.15 12.91 -9.88
CA PHE A 405 -6.97 12.09 -11.08
C PHE A 405 -7.63 12.70 -12.31
N THR A 406 -8.72 13.48 -12.15
CA THR A 406 -9.29 14.27 -13.25
C THR A 406 -8.34 15.38 -13.67
N GLU A 407 -7.78 16.13 -12.72
CA GLU A 407 -6.80 17.20 -12.97
C GLU A 407 -5.52 16.64 -13.62
N LEU A 408 -5.00 15.52 -13.11
CA LEU A 408 -3.86 14.82 -13.68
C LEU A 408 -4.13 14.30 -15.11
N ALA A 409 -5.40 14.08 -15.49
CA ALA A 409 -5.78 13.64 -16.84
C ALA A 409 -5.78 14.77 -17.89
N GLU A 410 -5.63 16.03 -17.46
CA GLU A 410 -5.43 17.18 -18.36
C GLU A 410 -3.98 17.25 -18.86
N ASP A 411 -3.01 16.83 -18.03
CA ASP A 411 -1.60 16.62 -18.40
C ASP A 411 -1.40 15.22 -19.00
N LYS A 412 -1.46 15.10 -20.34
CA LYS A 412 -1.33 13.82 -21.05
C LYS A 412 -0.02 13.07 -20.72
N ASP A 413 1.09 13.76 -20.50
CA ASP A 413 2.42 13.13 -20.33
C ASP A 413 2.60 12.56 -18.93
N ASN A 414 2.16 13.28 -17.90
CA ASN A 414 2.17 12.75 -16.53
C ASN A 414 1.01 11.77 -16.29
N TYR A 415 -0.14 11.92 -16.99
CA TYR A 415 -1.20 10.92 -16.97
C TYR A 415 -0.77 9.58 -17.57
N LYS A 416 0.03 9.58 -18.64
CA LYS A 416 0.56 8.35 -19.25
C LYS A 416 1.40 7.56 -18.24
N LYS A 417 2.30 8.22 -17.51
CA LYS A 417 3.14 7.63 -16.45
C LYS A 417 2.29 7.12 -15.27
N TYR A 418 1.28 7.90 -14.86
CA TYR A 418 0.31 7.49 -13.85
C TYR A 418 -0.42 6.21 -14.26
N TYR A 419 -0.97 6.16 -15.48
CA TYR A 419 -1.74 5.02 -15.94
C TYR A 419 -0.86 3.78 -16.14
N GLU A 420 0.38 3.93 -16.61
CA GLU A 420 1.36 2.84 -16.73
C GLU A 420 1.64 2.15 -15.39
N HIS A 421 1.77 2.92 -14.30
CA HIS A 421 2.01 2.38 -12.96
C HIS A 421 0.74 1.95 -12.20
N PHE A 422 -0.41 2.58 -12.45
CA PHE A 422 -1.62 2.43 -11.63
C PHE A 422 -2.89 2.02 -12.40
N SER A 423 -2.81 1.56 -13.66
CA SER A 423 -3.97 1.03 -14.42
C SER A 423 -4.72 -0.06 -13.64
N LYS A 424 -3.98 -0.97 -13.01
CA LYS A 424 -4.51 -2.09 -12.23
C LYS A 424 -5.30 -1.62 -11.01
N ASN A 425 -4.82 -0.56 -10.35
CA ASN A 425 -5.54 0.12 -9.28
C ASN A 425 -6.83 0.79 -9.78
N MET A 426 -6.79 1.49 -10.92
CA MET A 426 -7.98 2.09 -11.54
C MET A 426 -9.04 1.03 -11.89
N LYS A 427 -8.61 -0.09 -12.50
CA LYS A 427 -9.46 -1.21 -12.92
C LYS A 427 -10.01 -2.02 -11.75
N LEU A 428 -9.24 -2.18 -10.66
CA LEU A 428 -9.75 -2.71 -9.39
C LEU A 428 -10.83 -1.79 -8.80
N GLY A 429 -10.65 -0.47 -8.89
CA GLY A 429 -11.66 0.52 -8.49
C GLY A 429 -12.96 0.39 -9.29
N ILE A 430 -12.89 0.15 -10.60
CA ILE A 430 -14.08 -0.18 -11.41
C ILE A 430 -14.75 -1.44 -10.87
N HIS A 431 -13.99 -2.47 -10.50
CA HIS A 431 -14.56 -3.71 -9.99
C HIS A 431 -15.29 -3.52 -8.65
N GLU A 432 -14.63 -2.88 -7.68
CA GLU A 432 -15.10 -2.74 -6.29
C GLU A 432 -16.07 -1.57 -6.06
N ASP A 433 -15.74 -0.36 -6.53
CA ASP A 433 -16.43 0.87 -6.14
C ASP A 433 -17.55 1.24 -7.12
N SER A 434 -18.73 0.70 -6.85
CA SER A 434 -19.96 1.01 -7.60
C SER A 434 -20.42 2.46 -7.52
N GLN A 435 -19.96 3.26 -6.55
CA GLN A 435 -20.36 4.66 -6.40
C GLN A 435 -19.48 5.59 -7.26
N ASN A 436 -18.17 5.33 -7.32
CA ASN A 436 -17.22 6.12 -8.09
C ASN A 436 -17.00 5.58 -9.52
N ARG A 437 -17.48 4.37 -9.84
CA ARG A 437 -17.34 3.69 -11.15
C ARG A 437 -17.49 4.59 -12.38
N LYS A 438 -18.45 5.53 -12.39
CA LYS A 438 -18.62 6.46 -13.52
C LYS A 438 -17.43 7.41 -13.70
N LYS A 439 -16.91 7.99 -12.60
CA LYS A 439 -15.71 8.84 -12.66
C LYS A 439 -14.46 8.02 -13.02
N LEU A 440 -14.37 6.82 -12.46
CA LEU A 440 -13.26 5.89 -12.75
C LEU A 440 -13.25 5.46 -14.23
N SER A 441 -14.41 5.36 -14.90
CA SER A 441 -14.46 4.96 -16.31
C SER A 441 -14.02 6.08 -17.28
N ASP A 442 -14.21 7.34 -16.92
CA ASP A 442 -13.60 8.49 -17.63
C ASP A 442 -12.06 8.48 -17.55
N LEU A 443 -11.51 7.81 -16.54
CA LEU A 443 -10.08 7.66 -16.28
C LEU A 443 -9.46 6.38 -16.92
N LEU A 444 -10.26 5.55 -17.59
CA LEU A 444 -9.73 4.40 -18.33
C LEU A 444 -9.08 4.82 -19.65
N ARG A 445 -8.01 4.12 -20.02
CA ARG A 445 -7.30 4.26 -21.31
C ARG A 445 -7.01 2.88 -21.90
N TYR A 446 -7.19 2.75 -23.21
CA TYR A 446 -7.04 1.50 -23.95
C TYR A 446 -6.44 1.73 -25.33
N TYR A 447 -5.72 0.75 -25.87
CA TYR A 447 -5.44 0.71 -27.30
C TYR A 447 -6.74 0.40 -28.06
N THR A 448 -6.84 0.86 -29.30
CA THR A 448 -7.95 0.50 -30.20
C THR A 448 -7.46 0.16 -31.59
N SER A 449 -8.34 -0.37 -32.43
CA SER A 449 -8.08 -0.62 -33.85
C SER A 449 -7.78 0.64 -34.68
N ALA A 450 -7.93 1.84 -34.10
CA ALA A 450 -7.67 3.13 -34.75
C ALA A 450 -6.58 3.97 -34.07
N SER A 451 -6.20 3.69 -32.81
CA SER A 451 -5.28 4.53 -32.03
C SER A 451 -3.78 4.23 -32.23
N GLY A 452 -3.45 3.19 -33.00
CA GLY A 452 -2.06 2.78 -33.20
C GLY A 452 -1.39 2.40 -31.88
N ASP A 453 -0.23 2.99 -31.58
CA ASP A 453 0.54 2.76 -30.35
C ASP A 453 0.24 3.76 -29.22
N GLU A 454 -0.80 4.56 -29.35
CA GLU A 454 -1.32 5.39 -28.26
C GLU A 454 -2.56 4.75 -27.61
N MET A 455 -2.73 4.96 -26.30
CA MET A 455 -3.97 4.61 -25.60
C MET A 455 -4.92 5.82 -25.56
N VAL A 456 -6.19 5.58 -25.87
CA VAL A 456 -7.27 6.59 -25.89
C VAL A 456 -8.31 6.29 -24.81
N SER A 457 -9.05 7.33 -24.39
CA SER A 457 -10.16 7.21 -23.46
C SER A 457 -11.44 6.67 -24.10
N LEU A 458 -12.35 6.16 -23.26
CA LEU A 458 -13.70 5.79 -23.69
C LEU A 458 -14.48 6.98 -24.26
N LYS A 459 -14.25 8.19 -23.75
CA LYS A 459 -14.83 9.44 -24.27
C LYS A 459 -14.33 9.76 -25.69
N GLU A 460 -13.03 9.60 -25.93
CA GLU A 460 -12.44 9.77 -27.26
C GLU A 460 -12.96 8.71 -28.25
N TYR A 461 -13.14 7.45 -27.82
CA TYR A 461 -13.83 6.42 -28.61
C TYR A 461 -15.27 6.84 -28.95
N VAL A 462 -16.07 7.25 -27.96
CA VAL A 462 -17.48 7.68 -28.17
C VAL A 462 -17.56 8.85 -29.15
N SER A 463 -16.62 9.80 -29.10
CA SER A 463 -16.55 10.92 -30.05
C SER A 463 -16.24 10.53 -31.50
N ARG A 464 -15.80 9.29 -31.75
CA ARG A 464 -15.52 8.72 -33.08
C ARG A 464 -16.52 7.62 -33.51
N MET A 465 -17.50 7.30 -32.69
CA MET A 465 -18.56 6.34 -33.06
C MET A 465 -19.34 6.84 -34.28
N LYS A 466 -19.71 5.93 -35.19
CA LYS A 466 -20.55 6.27 -36.34
C LYS A 466 -21.99 6.53 -35.92
N ASP A 467 -22.74 7.32 -36.70
CA ASP A 467 -24.15 7.66 -36.41
C ASP A 467 -25.05 6.42 -36.26
N ASN A 468 -24.75 5.35 -37.00
CA ASN A 468 -25.46 4.07 -36.93
C ASN A 468 -24.92 3.10 -35.86
N GLN A 469 -23.89 3.48 -35.10
CA GLN A 469 -23.24 2.65 -34.09
C GLN A 469 -23.91 2.80 -32.72
N LYS A 470 -24.55 1.72 -32.26
CA LYS A 470 -25.24 1.66 -30.96
C LYS A 470 -24.33 1.27 -29.79
N HIS A 471 -23.21 0.61 -30.06
CA HIS A 471 -22.43 -0.12 -29.05
C HIS A 471 -20.94 0.18 -29.10
N ILE A 472 -20.28 0.10 -27.94
CA ILE A 472 -18.82 0.15 -27.82
C ILE A 472 -18.32 -1.28 -28.00
N TYR A 473 -17.62 -1.55 -29.10
CA TYR A 473 -17.10 -2.88 -29.40
C TYR A 473 -15.74 -3.09 -28.72
N TYR A 474 -15.54 -4.22 -28.05
CA TYR A 474 -14.27 -4.58 -27.43
C TYR A 474 -13.90 -6.05 -27.65
N ILE A 475 -12.60 -6.35 -27.50
CA ILE A 475 -12.04 -7.70 -27.46
C ILE A 475 -11.02 -7.81 -26.31
N THR A 476 -11.04 -8.94 -25.61
CA THR A 476 -10.12 -9.29 -24.53
C THR A 476 -9.13 -10.37 -24.97
N GLY A 477 -7.88 -10.31 -24.51
CA GLY A 477 -6.84 -11.30 -24.81
C GLY A 477 -5.55 -11.11 -24.01
N GLU A 478 -4.47 -11.79 -24.42
CA GLU A 478 -3.15 -11.73 -23.76
C GLU A 478 -2.26 -10.61 -24.29
N THR A 479 -2.32 -10.32 -25.58
CA THR A 479 -1.47 -9.33 -26.24
C THR A 479 -2.25 -8.51 -27.25
N LYS A 480 -1.73 -7.30 -27.52
CA LYS A 480 -2.27 -6.40 -28.55
C LYS A 480 -2.32 -7.08 -29.92
N ASP A 481 -1.26 -7.79 -30.30
CA ASP A 481 -1.17 -8.43 -31.61
C ASP A 481 -2.10 -9.64 -31.76
N GLN A 482 -2.33 -10.39 -30.68
CA GLN A 482 -3.30 -11.50 -30.66
C GLN A 482 -4.72 -10.96 -30.93
N VAL A 483 -5.14 -9.89 -30.23
CA VAL A 483 -6.50 -9.35 -30.39
C VAL A 483 -6.65 -8.54 -31.69
N ALA A 484 -5.61 -7.84 -32.13
CA ALA A 484 -5.61 -7.09 -33.38
C ALA A 484 -5.63 -7.99 -34.62
N ASN A 485 -5.03 -9.18 -34.57
CA ASN A 485 -5.06 -10.16 -35.65
C ASN A 485 -6.20 -11.18 -35.53
N SER A 486 -7.08 -11.05 -34.53
CA SER A 486 -8.18 -11.98 -34.30
C SER A 486 -9.25 -11.96 -35.40
N ALA A 487 -9.77 -13.14 -35.73
CA ALA A 487 -10.91 -13.32 -36.64
C ALA A 487 -12.12 -12.46 -36.24
N PHE A 488 -12.36 -12.28 -34.93
CA PHE A 488 -13.50 -11.53 -34.40
C PHE A 488 -13.49 -10.04 -34.76
N VAL A 489 -12.35 -9.46 -35.14
CA VAL A 489 -12.22 -8.04 -35.52
C VAL A 489 -12.02 -7.82 -37.03
N GLU A 490 -12.12 -8.87 -37.85
CA GLU A 490 -12.03 -8.76 -39.32
C GLU A 490 -13.15 -7.88 -39.91
N ARG A 491 -14.41 -8.24 -39.69
CA ARG A 491 -15.56 -7.51 -40.27
C ARG A 491 -15.68 -6.09 -39.71
N LEU A 492 -15.41 -5.88 -38.42
CA LEU A 492 -15.49 -4.55 -37.81
C LEU A 492 -14.46 -3.60 -38.44
N ARG A 493 -13.21 -4.03 -38.59
CA ARG A 493 -12.18 -3.25 -39.32
C ARG A 493 -12.58 -3.00 -40.77
N LYS A 494 -13.12 -4.00 -41.48
CA LYS A 494 -13.61 -3.84 -42.86
C LYS A 494 -14.80 -2.87 -42.97
N ALA A 495 -15.68 -2.82 -41.96
CA ALA A 495 -16.76 -1.84 -41.83
C ALA A 495 -16.29 -0.48 -41.29
N GLY A 496 -14.99 -0.32 -40.97
CA GLY A 496 -14.42 0.88 -40.35
C GLY A 496 -15.01 1.19 -38.97
N LEU A 497 -15.41 0.17 -38.20
CA LEU A 497 -15.84 0.29 -36.82
C LEU A 497 -14.63 0.15 -35.89
N GLU A 498 -14.48 1.07 -34.95
CA GLU A 498 -13.40 1.04 -33.97
C GLU A 498 -13.64 -0.06 -32.92
N VAL A 499 -12.60 -0.82 -32.55
CA VAL A 499 -12.67 -1.87 -31.51
C VAL A 499 -11.63 -1.60 -30.43
N ILE A 500 -12.05 -1.69 -29.17
CA ILE A 500 -11.19 -1.53 -28.00
C ILE A 500 -10.41 -2.83 -27.73
N TYR A 501 -9.11 -2.72 -27.50
CA TYR A 501 -8.20 -3.81 -27.17
C TYR A 501 -7.90 -3.85 -25.67
N MET A 502 -8.44 -4.88 -25.00
CA MET A 502 -8.24 -5.15 -23.58
C MET A 502 -7.23 -6.29 -23.42
N ILE A 503 -6.10 -6.01 -22.78
CA ILE A 503 -4.90 -6.89 -22.81
C ILE A 503 -4.32 -7.19 -21.43
N GLU A 504 -4.95 -6.73 -20.34
CA GLU A 504 -4.58 -7.14 -18.99
C GLU A 504 -5.62 -8.13 -18.43
N PRO A 505 -5.22 -9.16 -17.65
CA PRO A 505 -6.18 -10.10 -17.03
C PRO A 505 -7.26 -9.43 -16.17
N ILE A 506 -6.97 -8.25 -15.60
CA ILE A 506 -7.93 -7.47 -14.80
C ILE A 506 -9.01 -6.80 -15.65
N ASP A 507 -8.84 -6.67 -16.98
CA ASP A 507 -9.85 -6.07 -17.86
C ASP A 507 -11.14 -6.91 -17.94
N GLU A 508 -11.03 -8.25 -17.86
CA GLU A 508 -12.20 -9.14 -17.77
C GLU A 508 -13.05 -8.87 -16.51
N TYR A 509 -12.40 -8.57 -15.39
CA TYR A 509 -13.09 -8.20 -14.13
C TYR A 509 -13.66 -6.78 -14.18
N CYS A 510 -12.99 -5.87 -14.91
CA CYS A 510 -13.42 -4.50 -15.15
C CYS A 510 -14.68 -4.45 -16.03
N VAL A 511 -14.67 -5.12 -17.17
CA VAL A 511 -15.77 -5.08 -18.17
C VAL A 511 -17.02 -5.86 -17.73
N GLN A 512 -16.90 -6.82 -16.81
CA GLN A 512 -18.05 -7.43 -16.14
C GLN A 512 -18.89 -6.43 -15.33
N GLN A 513 -18.26 -5.36 -14.82
CA GLN A 513 -18.91 -4.30 -14.03
C GLN A 513 -19.23 -3.06 -14.88
N LEU A 514 -18.39 -2.74 -15.87
CA LEU A 514 -18.59 -1.65 -16.82
C LEU A 514 -19.46 -2.10 -18.02
N LYS A 515 -20.77 -2.24 -17.77
CA LYS A 515 -21.74 -2.69 -18.79
C LYS A 515 -22.10 -1.62 -19.82
N GLU A 516 -22.08 -0.36 -19.40
CA GLU A 516 -22.45 0.81 -20.20
C GLU A 516 -21.46 1.95 -19.94
N TYR A 517 -21.18 2.75 -20.96
CA TYR A 517 -20.50 4.04 -20.85
C TYR A 517 -21.21 5.05 -21.76
N ASP A 518 -21.52 6.23 -21.22
CA ASP A 518 -22.24 7.33 -21.89
C ASP A 518 -23.50 6.91 -22.69
N GLY A 519 -24.35 6.06 -22.10
CA GLY A 519 -25.55 5.54 -22.75
C GLY A 519 -25.31 4.49 -23.84
N LYS A 520 -24.07 4.01 -24.00
CA LYS A 520 -23.67 2.97 -24.96
C LYS A 520 -23.27 1.70 -24.22
N ASN A 521 -23.95 0.58 -24.51
CA ASN A 521 -23.55 -0.73 -23.99
C ASN A 521 -22.19 -1.17 -24.55
N LEU A 522 -21.36 -1.79 -23.70
CA LEU A 522 -20.11 -2.44 -24.11
C LEU A 522 -20.40 -3.87 -24.57
N VAL A 523 -20.01 -4.21 -25.80
CA VAL A 523 -20.28 -5.51 -26.45
C VAL A 523 -18.97 -6.20 -26.84
N SER A 524 -18.76 -7.42 -26.34
CA SER A 524 -17.61 -8.24 -26.75
C SER A 524 -17.84 -8.82 -28.15
N VAL A 525 -16.86 -8.65 -29.04
CA VAL A 525 -16.88 -9.29 -30.37
C VAL A 525 -16.60 -10.80 -30.32
N THR A 526 -16.25 -11.36 -29.15
CA THR A 526 -16.02 -12.81 -28.95
C THR A 526 -17.27 -13.60 -28.53
N LYS A 527 -18.40 -12.91 -28.30
CA LYS A 527 -19.68 -13.52 -27.92
C LYS A 527 -20.63 -13.69 -29.10
N GLU A 528 -21.56 -14.64 -29.00
CA GLU A 528 -22.68 -14.79 -29.94
C GLU A 528 -23.53 -13.51 -30.04
N GLY A 529 -24.36 -13.39 -31.08
CA GLY A 529 -25.33 -12.28 -31.19
C GLY A 529 -24.72 -10.90 -31.41
N LEU A 530 -23.56 -10.82 -32.08
CA LEU A 530 -22.92 -9.55 -32.41
C LEU A 530 -23.71 -8.78 -33.48
N GLU A 531 -24.49 -7.79 -33.04
CA GLU A 531 -25.15 -6.85 -33.95
C GLU A 531 -24.12 -5.89 -34.58
N LEU A 532 -24.07 -5.89 -35.91
CA LEU A 532 -23.34 -4.94 -36.73
C LEU A 532 -24.32 -4.00 -37.45
N PRO A 533 -23.94 -2.76 -37.82
CA PRO A 533 -24.79 -1.84 -38.57
C PRO A 533 -24.94 -2.25 -40.06
N GLU A 534 -25.68 -3.31 -40.31
CA GLU A 534 -25.98 -3.87 -41.64
C GLU A 534 -27.22 -3.22 -42.28
N ASP A 535 -27.23 -3.09 -43.60
CA ASP A 535 -28.42 -2.70 -44.36
C ASP A 535 -29.36 -3.88 -44.65
N GLU A 536 -30.55 -3.61 -45.18
CA GLU A 536 -31.56 -4.65 -45.46
C GLU A 536 -31.17 -5.58 -46.64
N GLU A 537 -30.25 -5.17 -47.52
CA GLU A 537 -29.75 -6.01 -48.61
C GLU A 537 -28.67 -6.99 -48.10
N GLU A 538 -27.78 -6.55 -47.22
CA GLU A 538 -26.82 -7.41 -46.50
C GLU A 538 -27.56 -8.44 -45.63
N LYS A 539 -28.57 -8.03 -44.86
CA LYS A 539 -29.41 -8.96 -44.07
C LYS A 539 -30.09 -10.00 -44.95
N LYS A 540 -30.68 -9.59 -46.08
CA LYS A 540 -31.33 -10.51 -47.02
C LYS A 540 -30.34 -11.52 -47.61
N LYS A 541 -29.15 -11.07 -48.02
CA LYS A 541 -28.06 -11.96 -48.48
C LYS A 541 -27.61 -12.91 -47.37
N LEU A 542 -27.56 -12.47 -46.11
CA LEU A 542 -27.21 -13.31 -44.98
C LEU A 542 -28.26 -14.41 -44.73
N GLU A 543 -29.56 -14.12 -44.87
CA GLU A 543 -30.61 -15.16 -44.82
C GLU A 543 -30.56 -16.11 -46.02
N GLU A 544 -30.30 -15.62 -47.23
CA GLU A 544 -30.08 -16.49 -48.41
C GLU A 544 -28.88 -17.44 -48.20
N LEU A 545 -27.79 -16.96 -47.59
CA LEU A 545 -26.62 -17.78 -47.23
C LEU A 545 -26.89 -18.72 -46.05
N LYS A 546 -27.64 -18.31 -45.03
CA LYS A 546 -28.09 -19.21 -43.94
C LYS A 546 -28.86 -20.40 -44.48
N ASN A 547 -29.79 -20.16 -45.40
CA ASN A 547 -30.55 -21.22 -46.07
C ASN A 547 -29.64 -22.11 -46.93
N LYS A 548 -28.71 -21.54 -47.71
CA LYS A 548 -27.76 -22.30 -48.54
C LYS A 548 -26.88 -23.26 -47.71
N PHE A 549 -26.43 -22.84 -46.53
CA PHE A 549 -25.51 -23.61 -45.69
C PHE A 549 -26.19 -24.37 -44.53
N GLU A 550 -27.52 -24.37 -44.44
CA GLU A 550 -28.27 -24.97 -43.33
C GLU A 550 -27.96 -26.48 -43.16
N ASN A 551 -27.84 -27.22 -44.27
CA ASN A 551 -27.50 -28.64 -44.26
C ASN A 551 -26.06 -28.91 -43.78
N LEU A 552 -25.10 -28.08 -44.20
CA LEU A 552 -23.71 -28.18 -43.71
C LEU A 552 -23.65 -27.89 -42.20
N CYS A 553 -24.37 -26.87 -41.72
CA CYS A 553 -24.44 -26.57 -40.28
C CYS A 553 -24.96 -27.76 -39.45
N LYS A 554 -25.98 -28.49 -39.95
CA LYS A 554 -26.49 -29.71 -39.31
C LYS A 554 -25.43 -30.81 -39.29
N ILE A 555 -24.83 -31.13 -40.44
CA ILE A 555 -23.78 -32.16 -40.55
C ILE A 555 -22.58 -31.84 -39.65
N MET A 556 -22.14 -30.58 -39.59
CA MET A 556 -21.07 -30.15 -38.68
C MET A 556 -21.46 -30.26 -37.19
N LYS A 557 -22.73 -29.99 -36.83
CA LYS A 557 -23.21 -30.21 -35.45
C LYS A 557 -23.23 -31.70 -35.10
N ASP A 558 -23.67 -32.57 -36.01
CA ASP A 558 -23.72 -34.02 -35.78
C ASP A 558 -22.31 -34.61 -35.58
N ILE A 559 -21.31 -34.12 -36.34
CA ILE A 559 -19.90 -34.52 -36.21
C ILE A 559 -19.29 -34.03 -34.88
N LEU A 560 -19.68 -32.83 -34.44
CA LEU A 560 -19.11 -32.15 -33.27
C LEU A 560 -20.04 -32.20 -32.04
N ASP A 561 -20.96 -33.17 -31.99
CA ASP A 561 -22.19 -33.09 -31.17
C ASP A 561 -21.95 -32.74 -29.70
N LYS A 562 -21.00 -33.43 -29.05
CA LYS A 562 -20.64 -33.22 -27.64
C LYS A 562 -19.68 -32.04 -27.39
N LYS A 563 -19.11 -31.46 -28.45
CA LYS A 563 -18.08 -30.39 -28.36
C LYS A 563 -18.67 -28.98 -28.50
N ILE A 564 -19.77 -28.82 -29.25
CA ILE A 564 -20.44 -27.53 -29.48
C ILE A 564 -21.96 -27.61 -29.34
N GLU A 565 -22.55 -26.50 -28.91
CA GLU A 565 -24.00 -26.36 -28.74
C GLU A 565 -24.72 -26.09 -30.08
N LYS A 566 -24.06 -25.34 -30.98
CA LYS A 566 -24.65 -24.86 -32.25
C LYS A 566 -23.57 -24.63 -33.31
N VAL A 567 -23.93 -24.87 -34.58
CA VAL A 567 -23.22 -24.34 -35.76
C VAL A 567 -24.12 -23.30 -36.42
N THR A 568 -23.57 -22.19 -36.91
CA THR A 568 -24.35 -21.18 -37.64
C THR A 568 -23.50 -20.38 -38.63
N VAL A 569 -24.14 -19.84 -39.66
CA VAL A 569 -23.52 -18.91 -40.62
C VAL A 569 -23.26 -17.57 -39.93
N SER A 570 -22.06 -17.01 -40.14
CA SER A 570 -21.58 -15.78 -39.53
C SER A 570 -21.50 -14.61 -40.52
N ASN A 571 -21.78 -13.41 -40.01
CA ASN A 571 -21.50 -12.12 -40.65
C ASN A 571 -20.13 -11.53 -40.22
N ARG A 572 -19.62 -11.86 -39.03
CA ARG A 572 -18.43 -11.20 -38.44
C ARG A 572 -17.09 -11.61 -39.07
N LEU A 573 -17.09 -12.65 -39.89
CA LEU A 573 -15.90 -13.18 -40.56
C LEU A 573 -15.70 -12.56 -41.96
N VAL A 574 -14.44 -12.57 -42.42
CA VAL A 574 -14.04 -12.11 -43.77
C VAL A 574 -13.03 -13.07 -44.40
N ALA A 575 -11.87 -13.27 -43.75
CA ALA A 575 -10.76 -14.08 -44.22
C ALA A 575 -10.69 -15.44 -43.50
N SER A 576 -11.06 -15.52 -42.23
CA SER A 576 -11.11 -16.79 -41.50
C SER A 576 -12.26 -17.70 -41.98
N PRO A 577 -12.07 -19.03 -42.07
CA PRO A 577 -13.13 -19.97 -42.48
C PRO A 577 -14.21 -20.16 -41.41
N CYS A 578 -13.84 -20.13 -40.14
CA CYS A 578 -14.74 -20.28 -39.00
C CYS A 578 -14.08 -19.77 -37.70
N CYS A 579 -14.89 -19.58 -36.65
CA CYS A 579 -14.42 -19.24 -35.30
C CYS A 579 -15.33 -19.89 -34.23
N ILE A 580 -14.84 -20.00 -32.99
CA ILE A 580 -15.63 -20.45 -31.84
C ILE A 580 -16.06 -19.23 -31.03
N VAL A 581 -17.31 -18.82 -31.19
CA VAL A 581 -17.89 -17.77 -30.34
C VAL A 581 -18.36 -18.37 -29.01
N THR A 582 -18.35 -17.52 -27.99
CA THR A 582 -18.79 -17.86 -26.65
C THR A 582 -20.26 -17.47 -26.47
N SER A 583 -21.04 -18.22 -25.70
CA SER A 583 -22.41 -17.79 -25.38
C SER A 583 -22.45 -16.44 -24.65
N THR A 584 -23.60 -15.78 -24.72
CA THR A 584 -23.92 -14.52 -24.04
C THR A 584 -23.64 -14.62 -22.53
N TYR A 585 -23.90 -15.78 -21.93
CA TYR A 585 -23.71 -16.07 -20.51
C TYR A 585 -22.53 -17.05 -20.27
N GLY A 586 -21.91 -16.94 -19.09
CA GLY A 586 -20.68 -17.66 -18.74
C GLY A 586 -19.39 -16.91 -19.11
N TRP A 587 -18.25 -17.57 -18.93
CA TRP A 587 -16.91 -17.02 -19.18
C TRP A 587 -16.54 -16.99 -20.66
N THR A 588 -15.84 -15.92 -21.08
CA THR A 588 -15.09 -15.86 -22.35
C THR A 588 -13.93 -16.87 -22.35
N ALA A 589 -13.35 -17.18 -23.52
CA ALA A 589 -12.14 -18.01 -23.61
C ALA A 589 -11.00 -17.50 -22.71
N ASN A 590 -10.76 -16.18 -22.74
CA ASN A 590 -9.76 -15.52 -21.91
C ASN A 590 -10.08 -15.61 -20.42
N MET A 591 -11.34 -15.40 -20.00
CA MET A 591 -11.73 -15.58 -18.60
C MET A 591 -11.69 -17.05 -18.15
N GLU A 592 -12.01 -18.01 -19.03
CA GLU A 592 -11.86 -19.45 -18.77
C GLU A 592 -10.39 -19.80 -18.48
N ARG A 593 -9.45 -19.27 -19.27
CA ARG A 593 -7.99 -19.37 -19.03
C ARG A 593 -7.59 -18.74 -17.70
N ILE A 594 -7.91 -17.46 -17.47
CA ILE A 594 -7.52 -16.73 -16.25
C ILE A 594 -8.02 -17.46 -14.99
N MET A 595 -9.26 -17.94 -14.99
CA MET A 595 -9.84 -18.65 -13.85
C MET A 595 -9.29 -20.07 -13.68
N LYS A 596 -8.84 -20.75 -14.73
CA LYS A 596 -8.08 -22.01 -14.64
C LYS A 596 -6.67 -21.82 -14.08
N SER A 597 -6.03 -20.67 -14.31
CA SER A 597 -4.69 -20.36 -13.78
C SER A 597 -4.66 -19.90 -12.31
N GLN A 598 -5.80 -19.76 -11.64
CA GLN A 598 -5.86 -19.33 -10.24
C GLN A 598 -5.74 -20.50 -9.26
N ALA A 599 -4.54 -20.67 -8.70
CA ALA A 599 -4.18 -21.79 -7.80
C ALA A 599 -5.04 -21.91 -6.51
N LEU A 600 -5.72 -20.85 -6.07
CA LEU A 600 -6.60 -20.86 -4.89
C LEU A 600 -8.09 -21.08 -5.23
N ARG A 601 -8.42 -21.41 -6.48
CA ARG A 601 -9.81 -21.54 -6.95
C ARG A 601 -10.30 -23.00 -6.88
N ASP A 602 -11.49 -23.19 -6.30
CA ASP A 602 -12.24 -24.46 -6.39
C ASP A 602 -12.67 -24.76 -7.83
N THR A 603 -12.22 -25.90 -8.35
CA THR A 603 -12.53 -26.42 -9.69
C THR A 603 -13.98 -26.87 -9.84
N ALA A 604 -14.67 -27.26 -8.76
CA ALA A 604 -16.08 -27.64 -8.83
C ALA A 604 -16.98 -26.48 -9.29
N THR A 605 -16.58 -25.23 -9.00
CA THR A 605 -17.29 -24.02 -9.47
C THR A 605 -17.19 -23.78 -10.97
N MET A 606 -16.27 -24.43 -11.69
CA MET A 606 -16.07 -24.19 -13.13
C MET A 606 -17.22 -24.74 -13.98
N GLY A 607 -17.77 -25.91 -13.63
CA GLY A 607 -18.80 -26.59 -14.43
C GLY A 607 -20.08 -25.79 -14.67
N TYR A 608 -20.42 -24.88 -13.76
CA TYR A 608 -21.57 -23.97 -13.87
C TYR A 608 -21.27 -22.66 -14.63
N MET A 609 -20.00 -22.37 -14.91
CA MET A 609 -19.53 -21.12 -15.51
C MET A 609 -18.88 -21.29 -16.89
N THR A 610 -18.49 -22.53 -17.26
CA THR A 610 -18.08 -22.90 -18.61
C THR A 610 -19.19 -22.55 -19.60
N ALA A 611 -18.99 -21.49 -20.37
CA ALA A 611 -19.95 -21.06 -21.37
C ALA A 611 -20.11 -22.11 -22.47
N LYS A 612 -21.32 -22.19 -23.03
CA LYS A 612 -21.57 -22.94 -24.26
C LYS A 612 -20.75 -22.34 -25.40
N LYS A 613 -20.18 -23.22 -26.22
CA LYS A 613 -19.34 -22.89 -27.38
C LYS A 613 -20.18 -23.08 -28.64
N HIS A 614 -20.12 -22.13 -29.56
CA HIS A 614 -20.82 -22.19 -30.85
C HIS A 614 -19.83 -21.98 -31.99
N LEU A 615 -19.95 -22.78 -33.05
CA LEU A 615 -19.12 -22.67 -34.25
C LEU A 615 -19.79 -21.73 -35.25
N GLU A 616 -19.15 -20.60 -35.53
CA GLU A 616 -19.58 -19.64 -36.53
C GLU A 616 -18.77 -19.83 -37.81
N ILE A 617 -19.43 -20.07 -38.96
CA ILE A 617 -18.78 -20.36 -40.26
C ILE A 617 -18.89 -19.19 -41.24
N ASN A 618 -17.86 -18.99 -42.06
CA ASN A 618 -17.80 -17.97 -43.11
C ASN A 618 -18.32 -18.54 -44.45
N PRO A 619 -19.52 -18.14 -44.91
CA PRO A 619 -20.16 -18.73 -46.10
C PRO A 619 -19.50 -18.30 -47.42
N LEU A 620 -18.56 -17.35 -47.37
CA LEU A 620 -17.82 -16.85 -48.55
C LEU A 620 -16.40 -17.45 -48.64
N HIS A 621 -16.00 -18.28 -47.67
CA HIS A 621 -14.66 -18.86 -47.65
C HIS A 621 -14.60 -20.14 -48.52
N PRO A 622 -13.62 -20.30 -49.43
CA PRO A 622 -13.57 -21.44 -50.36
C PRO A 622 -13.66 -22.82 -49.68
N ILE A 623 -12.95 -23.03 -48.56
CA ILE A 623 -13.02 -24.29 -47.80
C ILE A 623 -14.45 -24.62 -47.33
N ILE A 624 -15.25 -23.62 -46.95
CA ILE A 624 -16.61 -23.82 -46.45
C ILE A 624 -17.58 -24.15 -47.60
N GLU A 625 -17.41 -23.53 -48.77
CA GLU A 625 -18.15 -23.89 -49.99
C GLU A 625 -17.82 -25.32 -50.44
N THR A 626 -16.54 -25.68 -50.55
CA THR A 626 -16.12 -27.05 -50.93
C THR A 626 -16.55 -28.10 -49.89
N LEU A 627 -16.62 -27.75 -48.60
CA LEU A 627 -17.18 -28.64 -47.57
C LEU A 627 -18.70 -28.81 -47.73
N ARG A 628 -19.44 -27.76 -48.12
CA ARG A 628 -20.88 -27.88 -48.45
C ARG A 628 -21.07 -28.85 -49.62
N GLU A 629 -20.34 -28.66 -50.71
CA GLU A 629 -20.40 -29.52 -51.90
C GLU A 629 -20.05 -30.98 -51.59
N LYS A 630 -18.98 -31.23 -50.82
CA LYS A 630 -18.63 -32.59 -50.39
C LYS A 630 -19.65 -33.22 -49.45
N ALA A 631 -20.18 -32.46 -48.49
CA ALA A 631 -21.18 -32.96 -47.53
C ALA A 631 -22.55 -33.22 -48.17
N GLU A 632 -22.86 -32.57 -49.30
CA GLU A 632 -24.01 -32.88 -50.14
C GLU A 632 -23.78 -34.12 -51.02
N ALA A 633 -22.54 -34.36 -51.47
CA ALA A 633 -22.17 -35.55 -52.24
C ALA A 633 -22.13 -36.84 -51.39
N ASP A 634 -21.44 -36.81 -50.24
CA ASP A 634 -21.56 -37.85 -49.21
C ASP A 634 -21.33 -37.28 -47.79
N LYS A 635 -22.41 -37.18 -47.02
CA LYS A 635 -22.39 -36.82 -45.59
C LYS A 635 -21.61 -37.81 -44.71
N ASN A 636 -21.27 -39.00 -45.22
CA ASN A 636 -20.53 -40.01 -44.49
C ASN A 636 -19.02 -40.02 -44.74
N ASP A 637 -18.51 -39.27 -45.73
CA ASP A 637 -17.08 -39.19 -46.09
C ASP A 637 -16.21 -38.98 -44.83
N LYS A 638 -15.30 -39.92 -44.60
CA LYS A 638 -14.36 -39.88 -43.47
C LYS A 638 -13.43 -38.67 -43.56
N ALA A 639 -13.01 -38.29 -44.77
CA ALA A 639 -12.18 -37.11 -44.99
C ALA A 639 -12.94 -35.80 -44.64
N VAL A 640 -14.23 -35.71 -44.96
CA VAL A 640 -15.07 -34.57 -44.52
C VAL A 640 -15.15 -34.51 -42.99
N LYS A 641 -15.32 -35.66 -42.33
CA LYS A 641 -15.39 -35.73 -40.86
C LYS A 641 -14.07 -35.31 -40.21
N ASP A 642 -12.93 -35.82 -40.67
CA ASP A 642 -11.62 -35.44 -40.17
C ASP A 642 -11.29 -33.95 -40.43
N LEU A 643 -11.67 -33.40 -41.60
CA LEU A 643 -11.53 -31.97 -41.91
C LEU A 643 -12.41 -31.06 -41.04
N VAL A 644 -13.65 -31.47 -40.74
CA VAL A 644 -14.55 -30.72 -39.84
C VAL A 644 -14.01 -30.70 -38.41
N ILE A 645 -13.44 -31.81 -37.93
CA ILE A 645 -12.80 -31.89 -36.60
C ILE A 645 -11.53 -31.02 -36.56
N LEU A 646 -10.69 -31.06 -37.60
CA LEU A 646 -9.54 -30.15 -37.71
C LEU A 646 -9.97 -28.69 -37.64
N LEU A 647 -10.91 -28.27 -38.49
CA LEU A 647 -11.37 -26.88 -38.53
C LEU A 647 -11.94 -26.43 -37.18
N TYR A 648 -12.67 -27.31 -36.48
CA TYR A 648 -13.12 -27.05 -35.12
C TYR A 648 -11.95 -26.83 -34.15
N GLU A 649 -10.95 -27.71 -34.12
CA GLU A 649 -9.81 -27.59 -33.19
C GLU A 649 -8.92 -26.39 -33.51
N THR A 650 -8.66 -26.11 -34.79
CA THR A 650 -7.93 -24.90 -35.24
C THR A 650 -8.71 -23.62 -34.90
N ALA A 651 -10.04 -23.61 -35.07
CA ALA A 651 -10.89 -22.49 -34.67
C ALA A 651 -10.96 -22.33 -33.13
N LEU A 652 -10.92 -23.43 -32.38
CA LEU A 652 -10.89 -23.42 -30.91
C LEU A 652 -9.60 -22.75 -30.40
N LEU A 653 -8.46 -23.13 -30.97
CA LEU A 653 -7.16 -22.53 -30.68
C LEU A 653 -7.10 -21.05 -31.09
N SER A 654 -7.52 -20.70 -32.32
CA SER A 654 -7.49 -19.30 -32.80
C SER A 654 -8.48 -18.38 -32.08
N SER A 655 -9.50 -18.95 -31.43
CA SER A 655 -10.44 -18.25 -30.55
C SER A 655 -9.96 -18.14 -29.09
N GLY A 656 -8.75 -18.64 -28.78
CA GLY A 656 -8.11 -18.52 -27.47
C GLY A 656 -8.54 -19.55 -26.42
N PHE A 657 -9.20 -20.65 -26.82
CA PHE A 657 -9.55 -21.74 -25.91
C PHE A 657 -8.44 -22.80 -25.83
N THR A 658 -8.34 -23.48 -24.68
CA THR A 658 -7.47 -24.64 -24.49
C THR A 658 -8.00 -25.86 -25.25
N LEU A 659 -7.15 -26.54 -26.02
CA LEU A 659 -7.45 -27.87 -26.57
C LEU A 659 -7.68 -28.89 -25.44
N GLU A 660 -8.57 -29.85 -25.65
CA GLU A 660 -8.84 -30.95 -24.72
C GLU A 660 -7.69 -31.96 -24.69
N ASP A 661 -7.14 -32.26 -25.86
CA ASP A 661 -5.96 -33.11 -26.06
C ASP A 661 -5.11 -32.51 -27.21
N PRO A 662 -4.00 -31.82 -26.89
CA PRO A 662 -3.06 -31.31 -27.88
C PRO A 662 -2.37 -32.41 -28.71
N GLN A 663 -2.19 -33.62 -28.18
CA GLN A 663 -1.50 -34.71 -28.87
C GLN A 663 -2.39 -35.29 -29.99
N THR A 664 -3.68 -35.49 -29.75
CA THR A 664 -4.63 -35.87 -30.82
C THR A 664 -4.68 -34.82 -31.94
N HIS A 665 -4.61 -33.53 -31.61
CA HIS A 665 -4.54 -32.46 -32.61
C HIS A 665 -3.25 -32.54 -33.44
N ALA A 666 -2.09 -32.67 -32.78
CA ALA A 666 -0.79 -32.82 -33.44
C ALA A 666 -0.73 -34.07 -34.33
N ASN A 667 -1.23 -35.21 -33.85
CA ASN A 667 -1.29 -36.46 -34.62
C ASN A 667 -2.13 -36.31 -35.90
N ARG A 668 -3.24 -35.55 -35.85
CA ARG A 668 -4.06 -35.24 -37.05
C ARG A 668 -3.32 -34.33 -38.03
N ILE A 669 -2.53 -33.38 -37.54
CA ILE A 669 -1.63 -32.55 -38.39
C ILE A 669 -0.57 -33.43 -39.05
N TYR A 670 0.13 -34.28 -38.30
CA TYR A 670 1.15 -35.19 -38.84
C TYR A 670 0.58 -36.11 -39.92
N ARG A 671 -0.65 -36.63 -39.73
CA ARG A 671 -1.34 -37.45 -40.74
C ARG A 671 -1.60 -36.69 -42.05
N MET A 672 -2.02 -35.43 -41.98
CA MET A 672 -2.23 -34.65 -43.21
C MET A 672 -0.92 -34.22 -43.86
N ILE A 673 0.15 -34.02 -43.09
CA ILE A 673 1.50 -33.80 -43.63
C ILE A 673 1.98 -35.06 -44.38
N LYS A 674 1.83 -36.26 -43.78
CA LYS A 674 2.08 -37.54 -44.46
C LYS A 674 1.34 -37.62 -45.80
N LEU A 675 0.01 -37.49 -45.78
CA LEU A 675 -0.84 -37.57 -46.98
C LEU A 675 -0.48 -36.50 -48.03
N GLY A 676 -0.13 -35.28 -47.60
CA GLY A 676 0.30 -34.20 -48.48
C GLY A 676 1.70 -34.38 -49.08
N LEU A 677 2.54 -35.22 -48.46
CA LEU A 677 3.87 -35.61 -48.95
C LEU A 677 3.85 -36.97 -49.69
N GLY A 678 2.72 -37.67 -49.73
CA GLY A 678 2.61 -39.00 -50.34
C GLY A 678 3.21 -40.13 -49.49
N ILE A 679 3.37 -39.91 -48.18
CA ILE A 679 3.79 -40.94 -47.20
C ILE A 679 2.52 -41.66 -46.74
N ASP A 680 2.49 -42.99 -46.82
CA ASP A 680 1.32 -43.76 -46.44
C ASP A 680 1.27 -44.02 -44.92
N ASP A 681 0.10 -44.44 -44.42
CA ASP A 681 -0.02 -44.81 -43.01
C ASP A 681 0.45 -46.23 -42.69
N ASP A 682 0.61 -47.08 -43.71
CA ASP A 682 1.12 -48.45 -43.60
C ASP A 682 2.66 -48.55 -43.68
N ASP A 683 3.39 -47.43 -43.85
CA ASP A 683 4.87 -47.42 -43.80
C ASP A 683 5.39 -47.72 -42.37
N SER A 684 5.64 -49.01 -42.09
CA SER A 684 6.24 -49.53 -40.84
C SER A 684 7.74 -49.18 -40.66
N ALA A 685 8.28 -48.28 -41.49
CA ALA A 685 9.70 -47.94 -41.59
C ALA A 685 10.34 -47.35 -40.32
N VAL A 686 9.57 -47.14 -39.24
CA VAL A 686 10.07 -46.74 -37.92
C VAL A 686 10.42 -47.96 -37.05
N GLU A 687 9.77 -49.12 -37.23
CA GLU A 687 10.11 -50.35 -36.49
C GLU A 687 11.37 -51.02 -37.07
N ASP A 688 11.54 -50.99 -38.39
CA ASP A 688 12.75 -51.52 -39.07
C ASP A 688 14.04 -50.75 -38.70
N LEU A 689 13.93 -49.54 -38.15
CA LEU A 689 15.07 -48.75 -37.64
C LEU A 689 15.44 -49.07 -36.19
N ILE A 690 14.76 -50.01 -35.54
CA ILE A 690 15.03 -50.45 -34.15
C ILE A 690 15.41 -51.94 -34.11
N GLN A 691 16.17 -52.41 -35.09
CA GLN A 691 17.01 -53.60 -34.92
C GLN A 691 18.38 -53.17 -34.38
N PRO A 692 18.85 -53.71 -33.24
CA PRO A 692 20.21 -53.47 -32.80
C PRO A 692 21.17 -54.13 -33.80
N ALA A 693 22.10 -53.36 -34.36
CA ALA A 693 23.13 -53.91 -35.22
C ALA A 693 24.11 -54.76 -34.37
N ASP A 694 24.36 -55.99 -34.82
CA ASP A 694 25.43 -56.84 -34.29
C ASP A 694 26.80 -56.26 -34.67
N GLU A 695 27.31 -55.29 -33.90
CA GLU A 695 28.70 -54.84 -34.00
C GLU A 695 29.61 -55.75 -33.15
N GLU A 696 30.55 -56.43 -33.82
CA GLU A 696 31.59 -57.24 -33.19
C GLU A 696 32.54 -56.37 -32.34
N MET A 697 32.25 -56.20 -31.04
CA MET A 697 33.25 -55.66 -30.12
C MET A 697 34.40 -56.67 -29.93
N PRO A 698 35.67 -56.25 -30.10
CA PRO A 698 36.81 -57.14 -29.92
C PRO A 698 37.00 -57.54 -28.45
N VAL A 699 37.46 -58.77 -28.23
CA VAL A 699 37.64 -59.36 -26.90
C VAL A 699 38.69 -58.59 -26.09
N LEU A 700 38.36 -58.30 -24.83
CA LEU A 700 39.31 -57.91 -23.79
C LEU A 700 39.39 -59.03 -22.74
N GLU A 701 40.59 -59.55 -22.53
CA GLU A 701 40.91 -60.55 -21.48
C GLU A 701 41.54 -59.86 -20.26
N GLY A 702 41.25 -60.35 -19.06
CA GLY A 702 41.84 -59.92 -17.78
C GLY A 702 41.12 -58.73 -17.11
N ASP A 703 40.79 -58.76 -15.82
CA ASP A 703 41.00 -59.82 -14.81
C ASP A 703 39.90 -59.76 -13.71
N ASP A 704 39.88 -60.76 -12.83
CA ASP A 704 39.00 -60.86 -11.64
C ASP A 704 39.07 -59.61 -10.70
N ASP A 705 38.11 -59.30 -9.82
CA ASP A 705 37.45 -60.20 -8.84
C ASP A 705 36.08 -59.66 -8.33
N THR A 706 35.40 -60.48 -7.54
CA THR A 706 34.12 -60.33 -6.82
C THR A 706 34.02 -59.06 -5.93
N SER A 707 32.83 -58.48 -5.62
CA SER A 707 31.73 -59.11 -4.87
C SER A 707 30.54 -58.17 -4.55
N ARG A 708 29.36 -58.79 -4.33
CA ARG A 708 28.26 -58.48 -3.37
C ARG A 708 27.37 -57.20 -3.43
N MET A 709 26.17 -57.42 -2.90
CA MET A 709 25.06 -56.50 -2.61
C MET A 709 25.24 -55.73 -1.29
N GLU A 710 24.68 -54.53 -1.24
CA GLU A 710 23.94 -53.81 -0.15
C GLU A 710 23.42 -52.53 -0.86
N GLU A 711 22.17 -52.06 -0.82
CA GLU A 711 21.09 -51.95 0.19
C GLU A 711 21.37 -50.92 1.32
N VAL A 712 20.36 -50.07 1.61
CA VAL A 712 20.34 -48.82 2.44
C VAL A 712 21.32 -47.68 2.05
N ASP A 713 21.01 -46.40 2.30
CA ASP A 713 19.80 -45.76 2.89
C ASP A 713 18.97 -44.98 1.85
#